data_AF-A0A4Q6E440-F1
#
_entry.id   AF-A0A4Q6E440-F1
#
_cell.length_a   1.000
_cell.length_b   1.000
_cell.length_c   1.000
_cell.angle_alpha   90.00
_cell.angle_beta   90.00
_cell.angle_gamma   90.00
#
_symmetry.space_group_name_H-M   'P 1'
#
loop_
_entity.id
_entity.type
_entity.pdbx_description
1 polymer ?
#
loop_
_entity_poly.entity_id
_entity_poly.type
_entity_poly.pdbx_seq_one_letter_code
_entity_poly.pdbx_strand_id
1 'polypeptide(L)'
;MTIFSAFAQKNIAPLATITATGTGAAGCQTGACSTLNDLNFGTCGTQQVWISTAGPPSTTVGADYIQWDFPSPKRFNKLVIHHAQTTARFLNGALIQYWNGSAWVSHSSFSNLPLNCSNTVSFNAISASRFRITKFETSTVGQTSNPNFREIEIIEAPGGYNNAGVQAITPATFCAGTQSLSARIENAGRNKIDSVRINWSVDGVLQSTKYYTTAVDTAGSKSGNEASISLGSLSFSSGVFKTIKVWTSFPNGKKDTMPANDTIVMKLAPALGGNYTIDPSGTGTSNFTSFTAAATALTNQGVCSAVSFTVAAKSFNESITLGNINGASLTNTITFTGAGKAATRLYSSNTNVVSLNSASYIAFKNMTIEQTSNVTTRYCVNLNSCTFITLENCAILSPFTTSVNYNLYANNCSNNIYKNNIIKGGYYAAYNYQYSTTYAYGGDLWEGNRISQSYYYGLYTYGGLDNAYLRNTIDSAGYYNIYSYYEGSAYYDGNILPGNSGPGQTPYYLILMYYPNYFGGSGYFEFYNNMLGSENTVAYYGHYLYTSGYNNIKYKHNTIHKGNSTGYNLYFYATNTTNNVELMNNNFTRTSAGSLLYYYQPNNTHKVDGNNFYPASGSALIYYNLKTFSSLADYRAEANKLGNALNTTSVMPTYKSATDLHIDQTKPAPNVKYAGVNKDVDGDDRCKLFVTAGADESQYGKTAISKAGFSGPDTVFVGSPTNYFNIASVTDPNNYAYYVNGTFVKDSIHLNLIASNTGSISIKLVTESCAGKDSLTRTIQVVNPTAKPNTRFLADKSNIMQGEIVRFTDISRNGASSWKWDVSPDSTYDGATKIARYKYLYGTSSSTQNPVIQFIVPGKYKVCLTAANNLGSNTLCRTDYITVQTAISIAANLQTITDASAYIFDNGGKDGDYTNSFKGSLLIAPCAEEIYLVFKKFDLECGYDYLRVFDGSDNKGKPLHCTSNILGVNGPGFTGGSLVCASSSTTCMPAATDTFVAKSGKMFIEMTTDTKSPLPGFEAYYWSKPKAQPKPTASFTTMSDSVCINKPLSFTNTSTGDDIKYFWDLDNDLTTFESTTKNAIWPYYATGT
;
A
#
# COMPACT_ATOMS: atom_id res chain seq x y z
N MET A 1 -38.50 34.46 2.34
CA MET A 1 -39.44 34.69 3.47
C MET A 1 -38.96 35.90 4.24
N THR A 2 -39.52 37.08 3.97
CA THR A 2 -39.12 38.32 4.68
C THR A 2 -39.97 38.44 5.92
N ILE A 3 -39.43 37.98 7.06
CA ILE A 3 -40.02 38.21 8.37
C ILE A 3 -39.74 39.67 8.69
N PHE A 4 -40.74 40.55 8.60
CA PHE A 4 -40.68 41.83 9.30
C PHE A 4 -41.02 41.56 10.77
N SER A 5 -40.02 41.13 11.53
CA SER A 5 -40.05 41.17 12.99
C SER A 5 -38.96 42.12 13.47
N ALA A 6 -39.25 43.42 13.44
CA ALA A 6 -38.81 44.27 14.54
C ALA A 6 -39.88 44.02 15.62
N PHE A 7 -39.59 43.68 16.88
CA PHE A 7 -38.73 44.41 17.80
C PHE A 7 -38.24 43.46 18.90
N ALA A 8 -37.00 42.98 18.82
CA ALA A 8 -36.20 42.84 20.03
C ALA A 8 -35.87 44.25 20.54
N GLN A 9 -35.59 44.42 21.85
CA GLN A 9 -35.16 45.73 22.38
C GLN A 9 -34.06 46.32 21.48
N LYS A 10 -34.30 47.52 20.95
CA LYS A 10 -33.49 48.11 19.89
C LYS A 10 -32.19 48.66 20.45
N ASN A 11 -31.04 48.41 19.81
CA ASN A 11 -29.85 49.22 20.02
C ASN A 11 -30.12 50.64 19.48
N ILE A 12 -30.12 51.60 20.38
CA ILE A 12 -30.41 53.01 20.12
C ILE A 12 -29.20 53.91 20.35
N ALA A 13 -28.00 53.34 20.53
CA ALA A 13 -26.83 54.18 20.72
C ALA A 13 -26.63 55.09 19.49
N PRO A 14 -26.28 56.37 19.67
CA PRO A 14 -25.78 57.25 18.62
C PRO A 14 -24.25 57.08 18.47
N LEU A 15 -23.61 57.93 17.66
CA LEU A 15 -22.15 57.99 17.62
C LEU A 15 -21.58 58.42 18.98
N ALA A 16 -20.53 57.73 19.42
CA ALA A 16 -19.88 58.02 20.69
C ALA A 16 -18.89 59.19 20.59
N THR A 17 -18.86 60.03 21.62
CA THR A 17 -17.85 61.07 21.86
C THR A 17 -16.97 60.67 23.05
N ILE A 18 -15.65 60.80 22.92
CA ILE A 18 -14.68 60.35 23.93
C ILE A 18 -13.72 61.48 24.25
N THR A 19 -13.39 61.67 25.54
CA THR A 19 -12.43 62.70 26.00
C THR A 19 -11.26 62.17 26.81
N ALA A 20 -11.02 60.86 26.79
CA ALA A 20 -9.88 60.29 27.49
C ALA A 20 -8.54 60.78 26.89
N THR A 21 -7.62 61.23 27.74
CA THR A 21 -6.29 61.75 27.36
C THR A 21 -5.19 60.90 28.01
N GLY A 22 -4.75 59.83 27.33
CA GLY A 22 -3.50 59.15 27.64
C GLY A 22 -2.27 60.00 27.23
N THR A 23 -1.06 59.52 27.52
CA THR A 23 0.22 60.25 27.37
C THR A 23 0.64 60.61 25.93
N GLY A 24 -0.21 60.42 24.91
CA GLY A 24 0.21 60.60 23.51
C GLY A 24 -0.86 60.91 22.45
N ALA A 25 -2.16 60.87 22.74
CA ALA A 25 -3.25 61.35 21.85
C ALA A 25 -4.62 61.27 22.56
N ALA A 26 -5.51 62.23 22.29
CA ALA A 26 -6.90 62.19 22.77
C ALA A 26 -7.78 61.29 21.86
N GLY A 27 -8.69 60.52 22.45
CA GLY A 27 -9.75 59.80 21.71
C GLY A 27 -9.45 58.33 21.35
N CYS A 28 -10.19 57.80 20.37
CA CYS A 28 -10.09 56.42 19.88
C CYS A 28 -8.84 56.19 19.05
N GLN A 29 -8.21 55.04 19.25
CA GLN A 29 -6.98 54.64 18.59
C GLN A 29 -7.19 53.32 17.83
N THR A 30 -6.39 53.12 16.77
CA THR A 30 -6.47 51.99 15.80
C THR A 30 -7.78 51.84 15.01
N GLY A 31 -8.78 52.69 15.26
CA GLY A 31 -10.01 52.82 14.48
C GLY A 31 -10.79 54.09 14.87
N ALA A 32 -11.83 54.42 14.10
CA ALA A 32 -12.65 55.60 14.33
C ALA A 32 -13.61 55.41 15.51
N CYS A 33 -13.90 56.46 16.30
CA CYS A 33 -14.90 56.35 17.39
C CYS A 33 -16.31 55.99 16.92
N SER A 34 -16.58 56.16 15.61
CA SER A 34 -17.82 55.70 14.98
C SER A 34 -18.01 54.19 15.03
N THR A 35 -16.94 53.40 15.23
CA THR A 35 -17.04 51.94 15.32
C THR A 35 -17.56 51.46 16.68
N LEU A 36 -17.76 52.33 17.67
CA LEU A 36 -18.34 51.94 18.97
C LEU A 36 -19.87 51.80 18.96
N ASN A 37 -20.46 51.81 17.76
CA ASN A 37 -21.87 51.58 17.49
C ASN A 37 -22.12 51.44 15.97
N ASP A 38 -21.33 50.62 15.28
CA ASP A 38 -21.47 50.41 13.82
C ASP A 38 -22.16 49.09 13.46
N LEU A 39 -22.61 48.33 14.48
CA LEU A 39 -23.18 46.99 14.37
C LEU A 39 -22.23 45.94 13.75
N ASN A 40 -20.93 46.23 13.66
CA ASN A 40 -19.89 45.28 13.29
C ASN A 40 -19.26 44.68 14.55
N PHE A 41 -19.83 43.57 15.02
CA PHE A 41 -19.41 42.93 16.28
C PHE A 41 -17.97 42.37 16.28
N GLY A 42 -17.29 42.31 15.13
CA GLY A 42 -15.93 41.78 14.99
C GLY A 42 -15.74 40.35 15.53
N THR A 43 -14.48 39.93 15.68
CA THR A 43 -14.11 38.63 16.26
C THR A 43 -13.48 38.82 17.65
N CYS A 44 -13.86 38.00 18.63
CA CYS A 44 -13.25 38.10 19.95
C CYS A 44 -11.75 37.74 19.89
N GLY A 45 -10.91 38.50 20.58
CA GLY A 45 -9.46 38.37 20.58
C GLY A 45 -8.76 39.38 19.65
N THR A 46 -9.46 40.00 18.71
CA THR A 46 -8.90 41.00 17.78
C THR A 46 -9.15 42.42 18.28
N GLN A 47 -8.08 43.21 18.42
CA GLN A 47 -8.17 44.63 18.79
C GLN A 47 -8.67 45.47 17.61
N GLN A 48 -9.87 46.05 17.74
CA GLN A 48 -10.43 46.97 16.74
C GLN A 48 -10.22 48.42 17.15
N VAL A 49 -10.81 48.84 18.28
CA VAL A 49 -10.60 50.18 18.85
C VAL A 49 -10.20 50.08 20.32
N TRP A 50 -9.32 50.98 20.76
CA TRP A 50 -9.07 51.22 22.17
C TRP A 50 -9.10 52.70 22.49
N ILE A 51 -9.41 53.01 23.76
CA ILE A 51 -9.56 54.37 24.25
C ILE A 51 -8.29 54.78 24.97
N SER A 52 -7.66 55.87 24.55
CA SER A 52 -6.39 56.32 25.13
C SER A 52 -6.53 56.82 26.56
N THR A 53 -6.07 56.02 27.54
CA THR A 53 -6.09 56.34 28.99
C THR A 53 -4.72 56.09 29.62
N ALA A 54 -4.47 56.71 30.78
CA ALA A 54 -3.37 56.27 31.64
C ALA A 54 -3.60 54.84 32.18
N GLY A 55 -2.56 54.24 32.77
CA GLY A 55 -2.64 52.92 33.42
C GLY A 55 -2.38 53.06 34.93
N PRO A 56 -3.40 52.97 35.79
CA PRO A 56 -4.83 52.85 35.48
C PRO A 56 -5.47 54.16 34.94
N PRO A 57 -6.68 54.12 34.37
CA PRO A 57 -7.42 55.31 33.92
C PRO A 57 -7.70 56.29 35.06
N SER A 58 -8.01 57.54 34.71
CA SER A 58 -8.31 58.58 35.70
C SER A 58 -9.53 58.21 36.55
N THR A 59 -9.36 58.26 37.87
CA THR A 59 -10.44 58.05 38.83
C THR A 59 -11.33 59.28 39.01
N THR A 60 -10.97 60.41 38.41
CA THR A 60 -11.75 61.66 38.46
C THR A 60 -12.99 61.52 37.58
N VAL A 61 -14.17 61.65 38.19
CA VAL A 61 -15.46 61.55 37.49
C VAL A 61 -15.53 62.60 36.37
N GLY A 62 -15.76 62.14 35.14
CA GLY A 62 -15.86 63.01 33.96
C GLY A 62 -14.52 63.37 33.31
N ALA A 63 -13.39 62.87 33.80
CA ALA A 63 -12.09 63.05 33.14
C ALA A 63 -11.96 62.13 31.91
N ASP A 64 -12.00 60.81 32.13
CA ASP A 64 -12.08 59.82 31.05
C ASP A 64 -13.54 59.37 30.89
N TYR A 65 -14.13 59.52 29.69
CA TYR A 65 -15.49 59.05 29.43
C TYR A 65 -15.73 58.60 27.98
N ILE A 66 -16.76 57.75 27.82
CA ILE A 66 -17.48 57.51 26.56
C ILE A 66 -18.87 58.09 26.72
N GLN A 67 -19.28 58.97 25.82
CA GLN A 67 -20.55 59.69 25.86
C GLN A 67 -21.34 59.47 24.59
N TRP A 68 -22.67 59.45 24.74
CA TRP A 68 -23.64 59.34 23.68
C TRP A 68 -24.65 60.46 23.82
N ASP A 69 -24.74 61.30 22.79
CA ASP A 69 -25.68 62.42 22.72
C ASP A 69 -26.83 62.05 21.76
N PHE A 70 -28.02 61.86 22.32
CA PHE A 70 -29.22 61.53 21.57
C PHE A 70 -29.87 62.81 21.00
N PRO A 71 -30.38 62.79 19.76
CA PRO A 71 -31.08 63.95 19.17
C PRO A 71 -32.32 64.40 19.96
N SER A 72 -32.92 63.50 20.74
CA SER A 72 -34.01 63.75 21.67
C SER A 72 -33.88 62.80 22.87
N PRO A 73 -34.45 63.12 24.04
CA PRO A 73 -34.38 62.23 25.20
C PRO A 73 -34.81 60.79 24.86
N LYS A 74 -33.95 59.83 25.15
CA LYS A 74 -34.22 58.40 24.98
C LYS A 74 -34.30 57.70 26.32
N ARG A 75 -35.07 56.61 26.36
CA ARG A 75 -35.23 55.79 27.56
C ARG A 75 -34.56 54.43 27.38
N PHE A 76 -33.63 54.09 28.26
CA PHE A 76 -32.82 52.87 28.15
C PHE A 76 -32.43 52.37 29.53
N ASN A 77 -32.13 51.07 29.65
CA ASN A 77 -31.87 50.41 30.92
C ASN A 77 -30.79 49.33 30.83
N LYS A 78 -30.12 49.20 29.69
CA LYS A 78 -29.15 48.15 29.46
C LYS A 78 -28.05 48.59 28.50
N LEU A 79 -26.82 48.21 28.79
CA LEU A 79 -25.65 48.29 27.91
C LEU A 79 -25.22 46.88 27.55
N VAL A 80 -24.80 46.66 26.31
CA VAL A 80 -24.04 45.48 25.91
C VAL A 80 -22.65 45.94 25.50
N ILE A 81 -21.63 45.54 26.25
CA ILE A 81 -20.24 45.92 26.02
C ILE A 81 -19.55 44.75 25.36
N HIS A 82 -19.14 44.89 24.10
CA HIS A 82 -18.37 43.89 23.39
C HIS A 82 -16.88 44.21 23.51
N HIS A 83 -16.21 43.53 24.42
CA HIS A 83 -14.76 43.65 24.61
C HIS A 83 -14.00 43.07 23.41
N ALA A 84 -12.85 43.66 23.08
CA ALA A 84 -11.99 43.14 22.01
C ALA A 84 -11.12 41.97 22.50
N GLN A 85 -10.65 42.00 23.73
CA GLN A 85 -9.84 40.94 24.33
C GLN A 85 -10.32 40.65 25.76
N THR A 86 -10.19 39.40 26.21
CA THR A 86 -10.58 38.98 27.57
C THR A 86 -9.39 38.89 28.53
N THR A 87 -8.16 39.05 28.04
CA THR A 87 -6.92 38.82 28.80
C THR A 87 -6.03 40.06 28.97
N ALA A 88 -6.39 41.20 28.34
CA ALA A 88 -5.69 42.48 28.48
C ALA A 88 -6.63 43.64 28.10
N ARG A 89 -6.41 44.84 28.64
CA ARG A 89 -7.15 46.06 28.30
C ARG A 89 -8.67 45.93 28.49
N PHE A 90 -9.08 45.10 29.44
CA PHE A 90 -10.49 44.78 29.66
C PHE A 90 -11.15 45.81 30.58
N LEU A 91 -12.27 46.39 30.13
CA LEU A 91 -13.11 47.26 30.98
C LEU A 91 -13.86 46.39 31.99
N ASN A 92 -13.42 46.41 33.24
CA ASN A 92 -13.98 45.64 34.35
C ASN A 92 -15.15 46.37 35.04
N GLY A 93 -15.21 47.69 34.93
CA GLY A 93 -16.25 48.51 35.54
C GLY A 93 -16.25 49.97 35.08
N ALA A 94 -17.33 50.70 35.35
CA ALA A 94 -17.44 52.14 35.16
C ALA A 94 -18.60 52.75 35.97
N LEU A 95 -18.57 54.07 36.16
CA LEU A 95 -19.69 54.86 36.65
C LEU A 95 -20.58 55.32 35.48
N ILE A 96 -21.87 55.07 35.59
CA ILE A 96 -22.90 55.55 34.66
C ILE A 96 -23.38 56.94 35.10
N GLN A 97 -23.36 57.89 34.17
CA GLN A 97 -23.96 59.21 34.34
C GLN A 97 -24.93 59.56 33.20
N TYR A 98 -25.90 60.41 33.51
CA TYR A 98 -26.80 60.97 32.53
C TYR A 98 -26.97 62.47 32.74
N TRP A 99 -27.33 63.17 31.68
CA TRP A 99 -27.64 64.60 31.75
C TRP A 99 -29.11 64.79 32.11
N ASN A 100 -29.38 65.45 33.23
CA ASN A 100 -30.75 65.73 33.69
C ASN A 100 -31.36 67.00 33.08
N GLY A 101 -30.62 67.72 32.22
CA GLY A 101 -31.00 69.00 31.66
C GLY A 101 -30.08 70.15 32.09
N SER A 102 -29.47 70.08 33.28
CA SER A 102 -28.60 71.14 33.82
C SER A 102 -27.23 70.66 34.30
N ALA A 103 -27.09 69.39 34.70
CA ALA A 103 -25.84 68.82 35.18
C ALA A 103 -25.71 67.31 34.88
N TRP A 104 -24.47 66.81 34.94
CA TRP A 104 -24.21 65.38 34.94
C TRP A 104 -24.57 64.77 36.30
N VAL A 105 -25.49 63.81 36.29
CA VAL A 105 -25.94 63.10 37.48
C VAL A 105 -25.42 61.67 37.45
N SER A 106 -24.77 61.25 38.55
CA SER A 106 -24.36 59.86 38.75
C SER A 106 -25.57 58.98 39.04
N HIS A 107 -25.70 57.87 38.32
CA HIS A 107 -26.83 56.95 38.45
C HIS A 107 -26.46 55.67 39.20
N SER A 108 -25.55 54.87 38.63
CA SER A 108 -25.11 53.59 39.17
C SER A 108 -23.70 53.28 38.67
N SER A 109 -22.95 52.44 39.37
CA SER A 109 -21.69 51.87 38.86
C SER A 109 -21.86 50.37 38.59
N PHE A 110 -21.03 49.85 37.70
CA PHE A 110 -20.84 48.41 37.54
C PHE A 110 -19.34 48.10 37.69
N SER A 111 -19.04 46.93 38.25
CA SER A 111 -17.69 46.45 38.55
C SER A 111 -17.67 44.93 38.46
N ASN A 112 -16.48 44.33 38.38
CA ASN A 112 -16.27 42.87 38.35
C ASN A 112 -17.00 42.17 37.19
N LEU A 113 -16.99 42.77 36.00
CA LEU A 113 -17.53 42.10 34.82
C LEU A 113 -16.76 40.79 34.55
N PRO A 114 -17.44 39.67 34.26
CA PRO A 114 -16.75 38.43 33.91
C PRO A 114 -15.94 38.63 32.63
N LEU A 115 -14.79 37.96 32.52
CA LEU A 115 -13.84 38.06 31.39
C LEU A 115 -14.38 37.38 30.11
N ASN A 116 -15.53 37.87 29.65
CA ASN A 116 -16.25 37.44 28.46
C ASN A 116 -16.11 38.50 27.36
N CYS A 117 -16.13 38.05 26.12
CA CYS A 117 -16.05 38.93 24.94
C CYS A 117 -17.26 39.86 24.78
N SER A 118 -18.34 39.61 25.52
CA SER A 118 -19.54 40.42 25.56
C SER A 118 -20.12 40.36 26.96
N ASN A 119 -20.43 41.52 27.52
CA ASN A 119 -21.00 41.67 28.85
C ASN A 119 -22.24 42.55 28.79
N THR A 120 -23.31 42.09 29.43
CA THR A 120 -24.55 42.86 29.56
C THR A 120 -24.60 43.53 30.92
N VAL A 121 -24.73 44.86 30.94
CA VAL A 121 -24.91 45.66 32.15
C VAL A 121 -26.33 46.18 32.17
N SER A 122 -27.13 45.75 33.15
CA SER A 122 -28.49 46.25 33.36
C SER A 122 -28.53 47.26 34.50
N PHE A 123 -29.35 48.29 34.38
CA PHE A 123 -29.52 49.35 35.39
C PHE A 123 -30.96 49.88 35.38
N ASN A 124 -31.34 50.63 36.42
CA ASN A 124 -32.66 51.28 36.43
C ASN A 124 -32.82 52.22 35.23
N ALA A 125 -34.00 52.23 34.62
CA ALA A 125 -34.20 52.92 33.35
C ALA A 125 -33.95 54.44 33.46
N ILE A 126 -33.03 54.94 32.65
CA ILE A 126 -32.69 56.36 32.52
C ILE A 126 -33.50 56.94 31.36
N SER A 127 -33.98 58.18 31.49
CA SER A 127 -34.52 58.98 30.38
C SER A 127 -33.68 60.24 30.22
N ALA A 128 -32.86 60.32 29.17
CA ALA A 128 -31.93 61.44 29.00
C ALA A 128 -31.60 61.68 27.52
N SER A 129 -31.27 62.93 27.18
CA SER A 129 -30.70 63.28 25.87
C SER A 129 -29.19 63.08 25.81
N ARG A 130 -28.52 62.89 26.94
CA ARG A 130 -27.08 62.60 26.98
C ARG A 130 -26.78 61.56 28.05
N PHE A 131 -25.90 60.63 27.72
CA PHE A 131 -25.52 59.50 28.56
C PHE A 131 -24.01 59.30 28.47
N ARG A 132 -23.34 58.95 29.58
CA ARG A 132 -21.93 58.58 29.54
C ARG A 132 -21.57 57.50 30.54
N ILE A 133 -20.55 56.73 30.21
CA ILE A 133 -19.78 55.96 31.20
C ILE A 133 -18.45 56.67 31.46
N THR A 134 -18.05 56.79 32.72
CA THR A 134 -16.83 57.48 33.16
C THR A 134 -16.21 56.75 34.35
N LYS A 135 -15.06 57.18 34.85
CA LYS A 135 -14.36 56.55 35.98
C LYS A 135 -14.17 55.04 35.72
N PHE A 136 -13.43 54.72 34.66
CA PHE A 136 -13.23 53.34 34.23
C PHE A 136 -12.43 52.54 35.26
N GLU A 137 -12.87 51.31 35.49
CA GLU A 137 -12.16 50.29 36.26
C GLU A 137 -11.67 49.24 35.27
N THR A 138 -10.36 48.98 35.19
CA THR A 138 -9.79 47.96 34.31
C THR A 138 -9.43 46.70 35.08
N SER A 139 -9.34 45.55 34.40
CA SER A 139 -8.95 44.29 35.04
C SER A 139 -7.53 44.35 35.59
N THR A 140 -7.25 43.60 36.67
CA THR A 140 -5.89 43.42 37.21
C THR A 140 -5.02 42.48 36.36
N VAL A 141 -5.61 41.82 35.35
CA VAL A 141 -4.93 40.91 34.42
C VAL A 141 -4.57 41.65 33.13
N GLY A 142 -3.30 41.55 32.71
CA GLY A 142 -2.78 42.17 31.50
C GLY A 142 -2.51 43.67 31.63
N GLN A 143 -2.69 44.41 30.54
CA GLN A 143 -2.51 45.87 30.51
C GLN A 143 -3.72 46.60 31.13
N THR A 144 -3.46 47.48 32.10
CA THR A 144 -4.49 48.22 32.86
C THR A 144 -4.83 49.59 32.28
N SER A 145 -4.09 50.07 31.29
CA SER A 145 -4.44 51.22 30.46
C SER A 145 -5.20 50.80 29.21
N ASN A 146 -5.76 51.79 28.51
CA ASN A 146 -6.22 51.66 27.14
C ASN A 146 -7.34 50.63 26.91
N PRO A 147 -8.49 50.74 27.60
CA PRO A 147 -9.57 49.77 27.47
C PRO A 147 -10.01 49.62 26.02
N ASN A 148 -10.22 48.37 25.57
CA ASN A 148 -10.49 48.03 24.18
C ASN A 148 -11.90 47.45 23.95
N PHE A 149 -12.44 47.71 22.75
CA PHE A 149 -13.82 47.40 22.40
C PHE A 149 -13.93 47.00 20.93
N ARG A 150 -14.96 46.19 20.66
CA ARG A 150 -15.47 45.90 19.33
C ARG A 150 -16.71 46.72 19.04
N GLU A 151 -17.62 46.81 20.02
CA GLU A 151 -18.92 47.48 19.91
C GLU A 151 -19.46 47.82 21.32
N ILE A 152 -20.26 48.88 21.45
CA ILE A 152 -21.07 49.13 22.65
C ILE A 152 -22.50 49.47 22.26
N GLU A 153 -23.44 48.62 22.69
CA GLU A 153 -24.86 48.83 22.43
C GLU A 153 -25.54 49.50 23.63
N ILE A 154 -26.44 50.45 23.35
CA ILE A 154 -27.38 51.02 24.33
C ILE A 154 -28.76 50.51 24.00
N ILE A 155 -29.33 49.69 24.88
CA ILE A 155 -30.56 49.00 24.59
C ILE A 155 -31.76 49.75 25.19
N GLU A 156 -32.72 50.07 24.32
CA GLU A 156 -33.95 50.78 24.67
C GLU A 156 -34.74 50.03 25.76
N ALA A 157 -35.21 50.78 26.75
CA ALA A 157 -36.04 50.24 27.81
C ALA A 157 -37.49 50.17 27.34
N PRO A 158 -38.29 49.18 27.76
CA PRO A 158 -39.69 49.03 27.36
C PRO A 158 -40.48 50.35 27.47
N GLY A 159 -41.02 50.87 26.37
CA GLY A 159 -41.64 52.20 26.32
C GLY A 159 -43.01 52.28 27.02
N GLY A 160 -43.85 51.25 26.85
CA GLY A 160 -45.24 51.20 27.34
C GLY A 160 -45.42 50.38 28.63
N TYR A 161 -46.47 50.69 29.41
CA TYR A 161 -46.83 49.94 30.61
C TYR A 161 -47.52 48.61 30.27
N ASN A 162 -48.60 48.65 29.49
CA ASN A 162 -49.28 47.48 28.96
C ASN A 162 -49.01 47.43 27.44
N ASN A 163 -48.01 46.65 27.03
CA ASN A 163 -47.55 46.55 25.64
C ASN A 163 -47.49 45.07 25.23
N ALA A 164 -48.48 44.60 24.47
CA ALA A 164 -48.53 43.24 23.96
C ALA A 164 -48.19 43.23 22.47
N GLY A 165 -47.16 42.48 22.07
CA GLY A 165 -46.82 42.27 20.66
C GLY A 165 -47.20 40.88 20.14
N VAL A 166 -47.19 40.71 18.81
CA VAL A 166 -47.27 39.39 18.16
C VAL A 166 -45.92 39.04 17.53
N GLN A 167 -45.34 37.91 17.93
CA GLN A 167 -44.01 37.46 17.53
C GLN A 167 -44.03 36.52 16.31
N ALA A 168 -44.96 35.56 16.27
CA ALA A 168 -44.99 34.56 15.20
C ALA A 168 -46.38 33.94 15.02
N ILE A 169 -46.60 33.33 13.84
CA ILE A 169 -47.72 32.43 13.56
C ILE A 169 -47.13 31.04 13.29
N THR A 170 -47.66 29.99 13.90
CA THR A 170 -47.18 28.61 13.78
C THR A 170 -48.31 27.63 13.43
N PRO A 171 -48.01 26.49 12.77
CA PRO A 171 -46.72 26.13 12.18
C PRO A 171 -46.40 26.96 10.93
N ALA A 172 -45.10 27.21 10.68
CA ALA A 172 -44.65 27.94 9.49
C ALA A 172 -44.52 27.03 8.25
N THR A 173 -44.33 25.72 8.45
CA THR A 173 -44.20 24.70 7.40
C THR A 173 -45.14 23.53 7.73
N PHE A 174 -45.98 23.12 6.79
CA PHE A 174 -46.98 22.07 7.01
C PHE A 174 -47.46 21.48 5.67
N CYS A 175 -47.98 20.25 5.67
CA CYS A 175 -48.58 19.64 4.48
C CYS A 175 -49.99 20.16 4.21
N ALA A 176 -50.48 19.96 2.97
CA ALA A 176 -51.87 20.27 2.63
C ALA A 176 -52.84 19.49 3.53
N GLY A 177 -53.96 20.13 3.89
CA GLY A 177 -54.91 19.59 4.85
C GLY A 177 -55.33 20.62 5.89
N THR A 178 -55.99 20.15 6.95
CA THR A 178 -56.43 20.98 8.06
C THR A 178 -55.29 21.17 9.05
N GLN A 179 -54.93 22.44 9.29
CA GLN A 179 -53.83 22.83 10.15
C GLN A 179 -54.33 23.65 11.33
N SER A 180 -53.88 23.30 12.52
CA SER A 180 -54.11 24.09 13.73
C SER A 180 -53.10 25.22 13.81
N LEU A 181 -53.59 26.45 13.74
CA LEU A 181 -52.77 27.65 13.82
C LEU A 181 -52.69 28.18 15.24
N SER A 182 -51.51 28.63 15.62
CA SER A 182 -51.26 29.36 16.88
C SER A 182 -50.53 30.67 16.61
N ALA A 183 -50.77 31.67 17.44
CA ALA A 183 -50.00 32.91 17.49
C ALA A 183 -49.14 32.94 18.75
N ARG A 184 -47.85 33.25 18.60
CA ARG A 184 -46.99 33.57 19.74
C ARG A 184 -47.07 35.06 20.00
N ILE A 185 -47.48 35.45 21.19
CA ILE A 185 -47.51 36.84 21.65
C ILE A 185 -46.38 37.09 22.66
N GLU A 186 -46.01 38.34 22.82
CA GLU A 186 -45.01 38.77 23.78
C GLU A 186 -45.56 39.91 24.63
N ASN A 187 -45.19 39.94 25.92
CA ASN A 187 -45.27 41.14 26.73
C ASN A 187 -43.96 41.94 26.59
N ALA A 188 -44.05 42.99 25.79
CA ALA A 188 -42.99 43.99 25.60
C ALA A 188 -43.19 45.22 26.51
N GLY A 189 -44.05 45.12 27.52
CA GLY A 189 -44.41 46.16 28.47
C GLY A 189 -43.71 46.03 29.82
N ARG A 190 -44.11 46.89 30.76
CA ARG A 190 -43.57 46.96 32.13
C ARG A 190 -44.46 46.29 33.15
N ASN A 191 -45.75 46.21 32.85
CA ASN A 191 -46.69 45.50 33.67
C ASN A 191 -46.76 44.06 33.19
N LYS A 192 -46.97 43.14 34.12
CA LYS A 192 -47.47 41.81 33.79
C LYS A 192 -48.78 41.95 33.02
N ILE A 193 -48.95 41.20 31.94
CA ILE A 193 -50.18 41.20 31.14
C ILE A 193 -51.04 40.05 31.62
N ASP A 194 -52.04 40.35 32.45
CA ASP A 194 -53.02 39.39 32.97
C ASP A 194 -54.16 39.11 31.98
N SER A 195 -54.38 40.01 31.03
CA SER A 195 -55.32 39.77 29.93
C SER A 195 -54.91 40.48 28.63
N VAL A 196 -55.19 39.89 27.48
CA VAL A 196 -55.03 40.53 26.17
C VAL A 196 -55.97 39.90 25.14
N ARG A 197 -56.43 40.69 24.18
CA ARG A 197 -57.24 40.21 23.05
C ARG A 197 -56.33 39.95 21.86
N ILE A 198 -56.52 38.81 21.22
CA ILE A 198 -55.83 38.41 20.00
C ILE A 198 -56.87 38.38 18.89
N ASN A 199 -56.84 39.39 18.03
CA ASN A 199 -57.69 39.48 16.86
C ASN A 199 -56.94 38.90 15.67
N TRP A 200 -57.67 38.35 14.70
CA TRP A 200 -57.06 37.82 13.50
C TRP A 200 -58.04 37.76 12.33
N SER A 201 -57.50 37.70 11.12
CA SER A 201 -58.27 37.60 9.88
C SER A 201 -57.59 36.66 8.89
N VAL A 202 -58.38 36.03 8.03
CA VAL A 202 -57.92 35.15 6.95
C VAL A 202 -58.37 35.77 5.63
N ASP A 203 -57.42 36.10 4.76
CA ASP A 203 -57.66 36.77 3.47
C ASP A 203 -58.52 38.04 3.59
N GLY A 204 -58.28 38.80 4.67
CA GLY A 204 -59.01 40.02 5.00
C GLY A 204 -60.35 39.80 5.73
N VAL A 205 -60.85 38.56 5.84
CA VAL A 205 -62.08 38.24 6.55
C VAL A 205 -61.81 38.03 8.04
N LEU A 206 -62.40 38.88 8.88
CA LEU A 206 -62.24 38.85 10.33
C LEU A 206 -62.73 37.53 10.94
N GLN A 207 -61.95 36.98 11.87
CA GLN A 207 -62.27 35.76 12.61
C GLN A 207 -62.65 36.08 14.06
N SER A 208 -63.16 35.09 14.79
CA SER A 208 -63.49 35.25 16.21
C SER A 208 -62.25 35.64 17.04
N THR A 209 -62.32 36.77 17.74
CA THR A 209 -61.28 37.23 18.67
C THR A 209 -61.02 36.18 19.75
N LYS A 210 -59.75 35.90 20.02
CA LYS A 210 -59.31 35.06 21.14
C LYS A 210 -58.96 35.95 22.32
N TYR A 211 -59.16 35.40 23.52
CA TYR A 211 -58.82 36.06 24.77
C TYR A 211 -57.77 35.22 25.48
N TYR A 212 -56.67 35.84 25.88
CA TYR A 212 -55.66 35.22 26.71
C TYR A 212 -55.71 35.88 28.07
N THR A 213 -56.02 35.11 29.12
CA THR A 213 -56.23 35.61 30.50
C THR A 213 -55.26 34.98 31.50
N THR A 214 -54.26 34.25 30.99
CA THR A 214 -53.14 33.78 31.80
C THR A 214 -52.07 34.85 31.78
N ALA A 215 -51.41 35.07 32.91
CA ALA A 215 -50.50 36.19 33.05
C ALA A 215 -49.19 35.98 32.25
N VAL A 216 -48.88 36.88 31.31
CA VAL A 216 -47.59 36.95 30.59
C VAL A 216 -46.69 37.93 31.30
N ASP A 217 -45.54 37.45 31.78
CA ASP A 217 -44.63 38.26 32.57
C ASP A 217 -43.76 39.18 31.71
N THR A 218 -42.98 40.05 32.35
CA THR A 218 -42.10 41.01 31.67
C THR A 218 -40.78 40.37 31.22
N ALA A 219 -40.13 40.97 30.23
CA ALA A 219 -38.84 40.51 29.72
C ALA A 219 -37.80 40.35 30.86
N GLY A 220 -37.18 39.18 30.95
CA GLY A 220 -36.19 38.84 31.99
C GLY A 220 -36.75 38.14 33.23
N SER A 221 -38.06 37.89 33.30
CA SER A 221 -38.65 37.04 34.34
C SER A 221 -38.22 35.56 34.18
N LYS A 222 -38.28 34.77 35.27
CA LYS A 222 -38.09 33.31 35.21
C LYS A 222 -39.23 32.59 34.47
N SER A 223 -40.43 33.17 34.48
CA SER A 223 -41.65 32.66 33.84
C SER A 223 -41.67 32.87 32.32
N GLY A 224 -40.78 33.73 31.79
CA GLY A 224 -40.78 34.14 30.39
C GLY A 224 -41.79 35.24 30.09
N ASN A 225 -41.59 35.93 28.97
CA ASN A 225 -42.44 37.04 28.53
C ASN A 225 -43.21 36.73 27.24
N GLU A 226 -43.31 35.46 26.85
CA GLU A 226 -44.06 35.03 25.67
C GLU A 226 -45.17 34.03 26.05
N ALA A 227 -46.22 33.98 25.23
CA ALA A 227 -47.27 32.97 25.32
C ALA A 227 -47.71 32.51 23.92
N SER A 228 -48.14 31.25 23.79
CA SER A 228 -48.67 30.69 22.54
C SER A 228 -50.18 30.48 22.66
N ILE A 229 -50.93 30.96 21.67
CA ILE A 229 -52.40 30.98 21.68
C ILE A 229 -52.92 30.30 20.43
N SER A 230 -53.78 29.29 20.61
CA SER A 230 -54.48 28.65 19.50
C SER A 230 -55.49 29.60 18.85
N LEU A 231 -55.31 29.87 17.56
CA LEU A 231 -56.24 30.65 16.75
C LEU A 231 -57.40 29.78 16.26
N GLY A 232 -57.17 28.47 16.09
CA GLY A 232 -58.13 27.49 15.57
C GLY A 232 -57.54 26.70 14.40
N SER A 233 -58.38 25.93 13.71
CA SER A 233 -57.95 25.12 12.56
C SER A 233 -58.42 25.72 11.23
N LEU A 234 -57.55 25.73 10.23
CA LEU A 234 -57.85 26.14 8.86
C LEU A 234 -57.49 25.05 7.87
N SER A 235 -58.34 24.82 6.87
CA SER A 235 -58.00 23.95 5.74
C SER A 235 -57.17 24.69 4.70
N PHE A 236 -56.06 24.08 4.29
CA PHE A 236 -55.18 24.57 3.24
C PHE A 236 -55.13 23.57 2.09
N SER A 237 -55.56 23.99 0.90
CA SER A 237 -55.41 23.22 -0.34
C SER A 237 -54.00 23.38 -0.90
N SER A 238 -53.47 22.34 -1.55
CA SER A 238 -52.15 22.40 -2.18
C SER A 238 -52.07 23.56 -3.19
N GLY A 239 -50.96 24.31 -3.17
CA GLY A 239 -50.72 25.46 -4.05
C GLY A 239 -51.54 26.72 -3.75
N VAL A 240 -52.43 26.71 -2.75
CA VAL A 240 -53.29 27.86 -2.41
C VAL A 240 -52.73 28.61 -1.20
N PHE A 241 -52.40 29.89 -1.41
CA PHE A 241 -51.96 30.78 -0.34
C PHE A 241 -53.15 31.40 0.41
N LYS A 242 -53.01 31.54 1.73
CA LYS A 242 -53.89 32.34 2.59
C LYS A 242 -53.09 33.41 3.33
N THR A 243 -53.63 34.62 3.40
CA THR A 243 -53.05 35.73 4.14
C THR A 243 -53.63 35.76 5.55
N ILE A 244 -52.82 35.38 6.54
CA ILE A 244 -53.19 35.40 7.96
C ILE A 244 -52.64 36.68 8.59
N LYS A 245 -53.53 37.53 9.09
CA LYS A 245 -53.15 38.72 9.87
C LYS A 245 -53.57 38.50 11.32
N VAL A 246 -52.66 38.67 12.26
CA VAL A 246 -52.91 38.54 13.71
C VAL A 246 -52.46 39.82 14.39
N TRP A 247 -53.25 40.34 15.31
CA TRP A 247 -52.86 41.47 16.14
C TRP A 247 -53.40 41.43 17.56
N THR A 248 -52.62 41.95 18.49
CA THR A 248 -53.00 42.14 19.88
C THR A 248 -53.81 43.42 20.05
N SER A 249 -54.62 43.48 21.11
CA SER A 249 -55.28 44.71 21.55
C SER A 249 -55.71 44.61 23.01
N PHE A 250 -55.87 45.76 23.66
CA PHE A 250 -56.35 45.90 25.03
C PHE A 250 -55.59 45.06 26.09
N PRO A 251 -54.24 45.09 26.16
CA PRO A 251 -53.53 44.44 27.26
C PRO A 251 -53.95 45.02 28.62
N ASN A 252 -54.27 44.16 29.58
CA ASN A 252 -54.88 44.47 30.88
C ASN A 252 -56.18 45.29 30.77
N GLY A 253 -56.94 45.11 29.70
CA GLY A 253 -58.15 45.88 29.43
C GLY A 253 -57.88 47.36 29.12
N LYS A 254 -56.62 47.76 28.92
CA LYS A 254 -56.20 49.14 28.59
C LYS A 254 -55.69 49.21 27.16
N LYS A 255 -55.92 50.33 26.49
CA LYS A 255 -55.39 50.56 25.13
C LYS A 255 -53.86 50.44 25.15
N ASP A 256 -53.32 49.68 24.21
CA ASP A 256 -51.88 49.60 23.99
C ASP A 256 -51.37 50.97 23.49
N THR A 257 -50.34 51.49 24.15
CA THR A 257 -49.76 52.81 23.82
C THR A 257 -48.59 52.71 22.87
N MET A 258 -48.12 51.50 22.55
CA MET A 258 -46.95 51.25 21.69
C MET A 258 -47.30 50.31 20.52
N PRO A 259 -48.25 50.66 19.63
CA PRO A 259 -48.88 49.72 18.70
C PRO A 259 -47.98 49.17 17.57
N ALA A 260 -46.69 49.55 17.54
CA ALA A 260 -45.78 49.22 16.44
C ALA A 260 -45.45 47.72 16.34
N ASN A 261 -45.60 46.97 17.44
CA ASN A 261 -45.36 45.52 17.54
C ASN A 261 -46.67 44.70 17.63
N ASP A 262 -47.84 45.35 17.57
CA ASP A 262 -49.13 44.68 17.81
C ASP A 262 -49.49 43.69 16.71
N THR A 263 -48.99 43.87 15.48
CA THR A 263 -49.53 43.19 14.29
C THR A 263 -48.47 42.43 13.50
N ILE A 264 -48.78 41.18 13.14
CA ILE A 264 -48.06 40.42 12.13
C ILE A 264 -49.00 40.03 10.97
N VAL A 265 -48.49 40.06 9.74
CA VAL A 265 -49.17 39.55 8.55
C VAL A 265 -48.29 38.48 7.92
N MET A 266 -48.83 37.29 7.69
CA MET A 266 -48.11 36.16 7.10
C MET A 266 -48.93 35.56 5.96
N LYS A 267 -48.28 35.36 4.81
CA LYS A 267 -48.87 34.61 3.69
C LYS A 267 -48.42 33.15 3.81
N LEU A 268 -49.36 32.26 4.12
CA LEU A 268 -49.13 30.84 4.36
C LEU A 268 -49.66 29.99 3.19
N ALA A 269 -48.89 29.00 2.77
CA ALA A 269 -49.34 27.93 1.89
C ALA A 269 -48.73 26.60 2.37
N PRO A 270 -49.36 25.45 2.05
CA PRO A 270 -48.73 24.17 2.28
C PRO A 270 -47.35 24.06 1.63
N ALA A 271 -46.42 23.43 2.34
CA ALA A 271 -45.17 22.96 1.79
C ALA A 271 -45.40 21.83 0.79
N LEU A 272 -44.43 21.62 -0.11
CA LEU A 272 -44.54 20.56 -1.09
C LEU A 272 -44.42 19.18 -0.43
N GLY A 273 -45.21 18.24 -0.94
CA GLY A 273 -45.21 16.85 -0.51
C GLY A 273 -45.86 15.97 -1.56
N GLY A 274 -45.27 14.80 -1.82
CA GLY A 274 -45.77 13.85 -2.81
C GLY A 274 -45.22 14.06 -4.23
N ASN A 275 -45.99 13.59 -5.22
CA ASN A 275 -45.56 13.52 -6.61
C ASN A 275 -46.08 14.71 -7.43
N TYR A 276 -45.19 15.30 -8.20
CA TYR A 276 -45.44 16.39 -9.13
C TYR A 276 -44.90 16.04 -10.51
N THR A 277 -45.37 16.78 -11.52
CA THR A 277 -44.86 16.71 -12.89
C THR A 277 -44.18 18.01 -13.28
N ILE A 278 -43.19 17.92 -14.17
CA ILE A 278 -42.65 19.08 -14.88
C ILE A 278 -42.90 18.87 -16.37
N ASP A 279 -43.98 19.45 -16.87
CA ASP A 279 -44.37 19.41 -18.27
C ASP A 279 -44.90 20.79 -18.72
N PRO A 280 -44.27 21.45 -19.71
CA PRO A 280 -44.78 22.69 -20.29
C PRO A 280 -46.20 22.57 -20.88
N SER A 281 -46.64 21.35 -21.27
CA SER A 281 -48.02 21.10 -21.73
C SER A 281 -48.95 20.58 -20.64
N GLY A 282 -48.44 20.33 -19.43
CA GLY A 282 -49.24 19.81 -18.34
C GLY A 282 -50.16 20.87 -17.73
N THR A 283 -51.28 20.43 -17.16
CA THR A 283 -52.27 21.28 -16.49
C THR A 283 -52.55 20.79 -15.08
N GLY A 284 -53.12 21.64 -14.22
CA GLY A 284 -53.49 21.29 -12.85
C GLY A 284 -52.44 21.69 -11.80
N THR A 285 -52.81 21.57 -10.53
CA THR A 285 -52.01 22.06 -9.40
C THR A 285 -50.80 21.19 -9.03
N SER A 286 -50.73 19.97 -9.58
CA SER A 286 -49.60 19.03 -9.42
C SER A 286 -48.63 19.06 -10.60
N ASN A 287 -48.78 19.99 -11.55
CA ASN A 287 -47.85 20.20 -12.66
C ASN A 287 -47.17 21.56 -12.53
N PHE A 288 -45.85 21.56 -12.68
CA PHE A 288 -45.07 22.76 -12.95
C PHE A 288 -44.77 22.82 -14.44
N THR A 289 -44.90 24.01 -15.04
CA THR A 289 -44.63 24.18 -16.48
C THR A 289 -43.14 24.22 -16.81
N SER A 290 -42.26 24.34 -15.80
CA SER A 290 -40.82 24.52 -15.99
C SER A 290 -40.03 24.12 -14.73
N PHE A 291 -38.72 23.89 -14.87
CA PHE A 291 -37.82 23.64 -13.73
C PHE A 291 -37.73 24.86 -12.79
N THR A 292 -37.69 26.07 -13.35
CA THR A 292 -37.66 27.33 -12.61
C THR A 292 -38.90 27.51 -11.73
N ALA A 293 -40.08 27.13 -12.23
CA ALA A 293 -41.32 27.19 -11.45
C ALA A 293 -41.28 26.21 -10.25
N ALA A 294 -40.82 24.98 -10.47
CA ALA A 294 -40.63 24.00 -9.41
C ALA A 294 -39.59 24.46 -8.37
N ALA A 295 -38.46 25.00 -8.81
CA ALA A 295 -37.40 25.52 -7.94
C ALA A 295 -37.86 26.71 -7.09
N THR A 296 -38.66 27.61 -7.68
CA THR A 296 -39.28 28.74 -6.98
C THR A 296 -40.25 28.26 -5.90
N ALA A 297 -41.07 27.24 -6.20
CA ALA A 297 -41.99 26.68 -5.23
C ALA A 297 -41.26 26.01 -4.06
N LEU A 298 -40.23 25.19 -4.34
CA LEU A 298 -39.37 24.59 -3.31
C LEU A 298 -38.75 25.65 -2.39
N THR A 299 -38.22 26.73 -2.96
CA THR A 299 -37.57 27.81 -2.20
C THR A 299 -38.57 28.57 -1.32
N ASN A 300 -39.78 28.82 -1.82
CA ASN A 300 -40.78 29.62 -1.12
C ASN A 300 -41.61 28.84 -0.09
N GLN A 301 -41.85 27.54 -0.34
CA GLN A 301 -42.78 26.73 0.44
C GLN A 301 -42.08 25.64 1.27
N GLY A 302 -40.85 25.25 0.90
CA GLY A 302 -40.18 24.10 1.50
C GLY A 302 -40.85 22.77 1.17
N VAL A 303 -40.50 21.74 1.92
CA VAL A 303 -41.08 20.40 1.83
C VAL A 303 -41.57 19.92 3.20
N CYS A 304 -42.64 19.12 3.21
CA CYS A 304 -43.16 18.50 4.45
C CYS A 304 -43.12 16.96 4.43
N SER A 305 -42.88 16.38 3.25
CA SER A 305 -42.66 14.95 3.00
C SER A 305 -41.73 14.80 1.79
N ALA A 306 -41.37 13.58 1.40
CA ALA A 306 -40.61 13.36 0.17
C ALA A 306 -41.35 13.95 -1.04
N VAL A 307 -40.60 14.65 -1.90
CA VAL A 307 -41.09 15.28 -3.13
C VAL A 307 -40.42 14.64 -4.33
N SER A 308 -41.23 14.20 -5.29
CA SER A 308 -40.74 13.64 -6.56
C SER A 308 -41.32 14.41 -7.74
N PHE A 309 -40.47 14.88 -8.64
CA PHE A 309 -40.82 15.50 -9.91
C PHE A 309 -40.56 14.51 -11.05
N THR A 310 -41.61 14.06 -11.71
CA THR A 310 -41.49 13.35 -12.99
C THR A 310 -41.42 14.37 -14.13
N VAL A 311 -40.31 14.40 -14.86
CA VAL A 311 -40.05 15.40 -15.90
C VAL A 311 -40.36 14.81 -17.27
N ALA A 312 -41.11 15.56 -18.08
CA ALA A 312 -41.49 15.14 -19.43
C ALA A 312 -40.27 14.89 -20.35
N ALA A 313 -40.46 14.05 -21.37
CA ALA A 313 -39.49 13.77 -22.44
C ALA A 313 -39.35 14.97 -23.40
N LYS A 314 -38.78 16.07 -22.91
CA LYS A 314 -38.64 17.35 -23.63
C LYS A 314 -37.30 18.02 -23.31
N SER A 315 -37.00 19.07 -24.08
CA SER A 315 -35.87 19.97 -23.81
C SER A 315 -36.32 21.24 -23.08
N PHE A 316 -35.57 21.62 -22.05
CA PHE A 316 -35.83 22.76 -21.17
C PHE A 316 -34.62 23.69 -21.22
N ASN A 317 -34.77 24.87 -21.83
CA ASN A 317 -33.73 25.91 -21.87
C ASN A 317 -33.83 26.78 -20.62
N GLU A 318 -33.30 26.29 -19.51
CA GLU A 318 -33.46 26.89 -18.19
C GLU A 318 -32.18 26.77 -17.37
N SER A 319 -32.04 27.67 -16.40
CA SER A 319 -31.02 27.59 -15.37
C SER A 319 -31.70 27.59 -14.00
N ILE A 320 -31.32 26.67 -13.13
CA ILE A 320 -31.89 26.57 -11.78
C ILE A 320 -30.84 26.82 -10.70
N THR A 321 -31.28 27.53 -9.67
CA THR A 321 -30.50 27.75 -8.44
C THR A 321 -31.34 27.31 -7.25
N LEU A 322 -30.81 26.41 -6.41
CA LEU A 322 -31.44 25.97 -5.18
C LEU A 322 -30.50 26.15 -4.00
N GLY A 323 -31.06 26.64 -2.89
CA GLY A 323 -30.38 26.75 -1.61
C GLY A 323 -30.70 25.58 -0.69
N ASN A 324 -30.46 25.76 0.61
CA ASN A 324 -31.07 24.93 1.63
C ASN A 324 -32.60 25.02 1.55
N ILE A 325 -33.29 23.88 1.43
CA ILE A 325 -34.76 23.83 1.34
C ILE A 325 -35.33 23.49 2.71
N ASN A 326 -36.21 24.35 3.22
CA ASN A 326 -36.84 24.14 4.53
C ASN A 326 -37.60 22.81 4.55
N GLY A 327 -37.35 21.98 5.56
CA GLY A 327 -37.96 20.67 5.74
C GLY A 327 -37.30 19.52 4.98
N ALA A 328 -36.30 19.79 4.13
CA ALA A 328 -35.52 18.75 3.46
C ALA A 328 -34.68 17.96 4.47
N SER A 329 -34.70 16.63 4.35
CA SER A 329 -34.03 15.71 5.28
C SER A 329 -33.80 14.36 4.59
N LEU A 330 -33.19 13.42 5.32
CA LEU A 330 -33.04 12.03 4.87
C LEU A 330 -34.39 11.35 4.56
N THR A 331 -35.49 11.78 5.18
CA THR A 331 -36.84 11.26 4.92
C THR A 331 -37.62 12.12 3.92
N ASN A 332 -37.37 13.43 3.90
CA ASN A 332 -38.06 14.39 3.04
C ASN A 332 -37.15 14.81 1.89
N THR A 333 -36.79 13.85 1.05
CA THR A 333 -35.89 14.07 -0.09
C THR A 333 -36.60 14.78 -1.24
N ILE A 334 -35.84 15.49 -2.09
CA ILE A 334 -36.34 16.13 -3.30
C ILE A 334 -35.71 15.44 -4.51
N THR A 335 -36.50 14.82 -5.39
CA THR A 335 -35.99 14.08 -6.55
C THR A 335 -36.58 14.60 -7.86
N PHE A 336 -35.73 14.91 -8.84
CA PHE A 336 -36.11 15.16 -10.22
C PHE A 336 -35.74 13.95 -11.08
N THR A 337 -36.74 13.30 -11.68
CA THR A 337 -36.56 12.10 -12.53
C THR A 337 -37.01 12.38 -13.95
N GLY A 338 -36.08 12.36 -14.90
CA GLY A 338 -36.38 12.47 -16.33
C GLY A 338 -36.90 11.16 -16.93
N ALA A 339 -37.44 11.25 -18.14
CA ALA A 339 -37.89 10.11 -18.93
C ALA A 339 -36.73 9.27 -19.54
N GLY A 340 -35.48 9.60 -19.21
CA GLY A 340 -34.27 8.99 -19.74
C GLY A 340 -33.28 10.03 -20.25
N LYS A 341 -31.98 9.72 -20.17
CA LYS A 341 -30.90 10.63 -20.60
C LYS A 341 -30.98 11.06 -22.06
N ALA A 342 -31.57 10.24 -22.94
CA ALA A 342 -31.80 10.60 -24.35
C ALA A 342 -33.11 11.37 -24.60
N ALA A 343 -34.01 11.44 -23.62
CA ALA A 343 -35.38 11.92 -23.78
C ALA A 343 -35.66 13.24 -23.04
N THR A 344 -35.12 13.41 -21.83
CA THR A 344 -35.27 14.65 -21.05
C THR A 344 -33.93 15.39 -21.03
N ARG A 345 -33.94 16.67 -21.43
CA ARG A 345 -32.73 17.51 -21.52
C ARG A 345 -32.96 18.86 -20.85
N LEU A 346 -32.19 19.17 -19.82
CA LEU A 346 -32.09 20.50 -19.21
C LEU A 346 -30.79 21.16 -19.71
N TYR A 347 -30.87 22.34 -20.32
CA TYR A 347 -29.71 22.99 -20.90
C TYR A 347 -29.75 24.52 -20.78
N SER A 348 -28.58 25.15 -20.89
CA SER A 348 -28.45 26.62 -20.91
C SER A 348 -27.16 27.03 -21.64
N SER A 349 -27.12 28.27 -22.14
CA SER A 349 -25.92 28.94 -22.67
C SER A 349 -25.53 30.18 -21.87
N ASN A 350 -26.42 30.65 -20.99
CA ASN A 350 -26.35 32.00 -20.42
C ASN A 350 -25.70 32.02 -19.03
N THR A 351 -25.94 31.00 -18.22
CA THR A 351 -25.39 30.84 -16.87
C THR A 351 -25.14 29.35 -16.61
N ASN A 352 -24.88 29.00 -15.35
CA ASN A 352 -24.79 27.60 -14.93
C ASN A 352 -26.14 26.93 -15.12
N VAL A 353 -26.17 25.67 -15.53
CA VAL A 353 -27.43 24.96 -15.77
C VAL A 353 -28.10 24.61 -14.44
N VAL A 354 -27.35 23.98 -13.53
CA VAL A 354 -27.79 23.68 -12.16
C VAL A 354 -26.77 24.26 -11.17
N SER A 355 -27.22 25.10 -10.24
CA SER A 355 -26.42 25.61 -9.13
C SER A 355 -27.07 25.28 -7.78
N LEU A 356 -26.38 24.51 -6.95
CA LEU A 356 -26.81 24.18 -5.59
C LEU A 356 -25.87 24.86 -4.59
N ASN A 357 -26.42 25.64 -3.66
CA ASN A 357 -25.65 26.41 -2.68
C ASN A 357 -26.15 26.10 -1.26
N SER A 358 -25.33 25.43 -0.44
CA SER A 358 -25.72 24.96 0.88
C SER A 358 -26.97 24.07 0.86
N ALA A 359 -27.21 23.37 -0.24
CA ALA A 359 -28.37 22.53 -0.43
C ALA A 359 -28.09 21.09 0.03
N SER A 360 -29.15 20.39 0.47
CA SER A 360 -29.05 19.00 0.90
C SER A 360 -30.25 18.16 0.48
N TYR A 361 -30.03 16.85 0.32
CA TYR A 361 -31.07 15.85 0.02
C TYR A 361 -31.81 16.07 -1.32
N ILE A 362 -31.08 16.54 -2.34
CA ILE A 362 -31.61 16.77 -3.68
C ILE A 362 -31.00 15.76 -4.66
N ALA A 363 -31.83 15.15 -5.49
CA ALA A 363 -31.42 14.17 -6.49
C ALA A 363 -31.86 14.57 -7.91
N PHE A 364 -30.98 14.36 -8.89
CA PHE A 364 -31.29 14.41 -10.33
C PHE A 364 -31.00 13.04 -10.95
N LYS A 365 -32.01 12.47 -11.61
CA LYS A 365 -31.96 11.12 -12.18
C LYS A 365 -32.44 11.07 -13.62
N ASN A 366 -31.85 10.18 -14.42
CA ASN A 366 -32.34 9.79 -15.75
C ASN A 366 -32.57 10.96 -16.73
N MET A 367 -31.65 11.91 -16.83
CA MET A 367 -31.77 13.07 -17.75
C MET A 367 -30.42 13.56 -18.27
N THR A 368 -30.44 14.37 -19.33
CA THR A 368 -29.29 15.17 -19.76
C THR A 368 -29.29 16.53 -19.06
N ILE A 369 -28.14 16.95 -18.53
CA ILE A 369 -27.86 18.30 -18.03
C ILE A 369 -26.70 18.86 -18.87
N GLU A 370 -26.95 19.89 -19.68
CA GLU A 370 -26.01 20.31 -20.72
C GLU A 370 -25.71 21.82 -20.70
N GLN A 371 -24.43 22.17 -20.56
CA GLN A 371 -23.94 23.51 -20.82
C GLN A 371 -23.62 23.63 -22.31
N THR A 372 -24.18 24.59 -23.02
CA THR A 372 -23.97 24.75 -24.47
C THR A 372 -22.96 25.86 -24.82
N SER A 373 -22.56 26.67 -23.83
CA SER A 373 -21.54 27.70 -23.98
C SER A 373 -20.11 27.15 -23.83
N ASN A 374 -19.18 27.71 -24.60
CA ASN A 374 -17.73 27.47 -24.48
C ASN A 374 -17.00 28.57 -23.67
N VAL A 375 -17.75 29.51 -23.08
CA VAL A 375 -17.22 30.62 -22.28
C VAL A 375 -16.65 30.10 -20.95
N THR A 376 -15.65 30.82 -20.42
CA THR A 376 -15.05 30.55 -19.10
C THR A 376 -16.10 30.60 -17.97
N THR A 377 -15.82 29.88 -16.88
CA THR A 377 -16.61 29.83 -15.64
C THR A 377 -18.09 29.44 -15.81
N ARG A 378 -18.37 28.63 -16.82
CA ARG A 378 -19.66 27.97 -17.02
C ARG A 378 -19.63 26.54 -16.49
N TYR A 379 -20.75 26.13 -15.91
CA TYR A 379 -20.91 24.82 -15.27
C TYR A 379 -22.18 24.15 -15.76
N CYS A 380 -22.17 22.82 -15.96
CA CYS A 380 -23.42 22.07 -16.06
C CYS A 380 -24.02 21.93 -14.66
N VAL A 381 -23.24 21.40 -13.71
CA VAL A 381 -23.62 21.28 -12.31
C VAL A 381 -22.56 21.93 -11.43
N ASN A 382 -22.97 22.93 -10.66
CA ASN A 382 -22.15 23.65 -9.69
C ASN A 382 -22.70 23.40 -8.28
N LEU A 383 -21.92 22.75 -7.43
CA LEU A 383 -22.25 22.44 -6.03
C LEU A 383 -21.32 23.21 -5.11
N ASN A 384 -21.88 23.96 -4.16
CA ASN A 384 -21.12 24.71 -3.18
C ASN A 384 -21.67 24.46 -1.78
N SER A 385 -20.84 23.97 -0.87
CA SER A 385 -21.19 23.63 0.52
C SER A 385 -22.39 22.68 0.64
N CYS A 386 -22.54 21.75 -0.31
CA CYS A 386 -23.69 20.84 -0.38
C CYS A 386 -23.43 19.49 0.31
N THR A 387 -24.50 18.81 0.74
CA THR A 387 -24.38 17.45 1.26
C THR A 387 -25.55 16.56 0.88
N PHE A 388 -25.32 15.25 0.69
CA PHE A 388 -26.36 14.31 0.27
C PHE A 388 -27.03 14.70 -1.06
N ILE A 389 -26.25 15.22 -2.01
CA ILE A 389 -26.69 15.41 -3.40
C ILE A 389 -26.51 14.10 -4.17
N THR A 390 -27.48 13.75 -5.02
CA THR A 390 -27.39 12.56 -5.89
C THR A 390 -27.51 12.95 -7.35
N LEU A 391 -26.52 12.56 -8.17
CA LEU A 391 -26.59 12.55 -9.62
C LEU A 391 -26.52 11.10 -10.10
N GLU A 392 -27.61 10.57 -10.65
CA GLU A 392 -27.73 9.15 -10.98
C GLU A 392 -28.22 8.92 -12.42
N ASN A 393 -27.47 8.14 -13.20
CA ASN A 393 -27.80 7.81 -14.59
C ASN A 393 -28.12 9.05 -15.45
N CYS A 394 -27.42 10.16 -15.19
CA CYS A 394 -27.50 11.39 -15.96
C CYS A 394 -26.41 11.46 -17.03
N ALA A 395 -26.65 12.26 -18.07
CA ALA A 395 -25.61 12.70 -19.00
C ALA A 395 -25.28 14.18 -18.70
N ILE A 396 -24.05 14.45 -18.24
CA ILE A 396 -23.57 15.78 -17.88
C ILE A 396 -22.59 16.23 -18.95
N LEU A 397 -23.03 17.14 -19.82
CA LEU A 397 -22.40 17.38 -21.12
C LEU A 397 -22.04 18.85 -21.31
N SER A 398 -20.85 19.12 -21.84
CA SER A 398 -20.49 20.44 -22.34
C SER A 398 -19.64 20.34 -23.60
N PRO A 399 -19.55 21.41 -24.42
CA PRO A 399 -18.57 21.49 -25.48
C PRO A 399 -17.17 21.23 -24.95
N PHE A 400 -16.36 20.52 -25.72
CA PHE A 400 -14.92 20.53 -25.53
C PHE A 400 -14.41 21.98 -25.70
N THR A 401 -13.59 22.45 -24.76
CA THR A 401 -13.08 23.83 -24.77
C THR A 401 -11.75 23.93 -24.04
N THR A 402 -10.89 24.82 -24.52
CA THR A 402 -9.63 25.20 -23.86
C THR A 402 -9.82 26.27 -22.79
N SER A 403 -11.03 26.84 -22.70
CA SER A 403 -11.42 27.84 -21.70
C SER A 403 -11.99 27.16 -20.46
N VAL A 404 -11.60 27.62 -19.28
CA VAL A 404 -11.96 27.00 -17.97
C VAL A 404 -13.47 26.85 -17.79
N ASN A 405 -14.02 25.67 -18.09
CA ASN A 405 -15.42 25.27 -17.99
C ASN A 405 -15.47 23.86 -17.38
N TYR A 406 -16.52 23.56 -16.60
CA TYR A 406 -16.62 22.31 -15.87
C TYR A 406 -17.96 21.63 -16.17
N ASN A 407 -17.98 20.31 -16.38
CA ASN A 407 -19.26 19.59 -16.37
C ASN A 407 -19.80 19.53 -14.94
N LEU A 408 -18.98 19.02 -14.02
CA LEU A 408 -19.34 18.90 -12.60
C LEU A 408 -18.26 19.55 -11.73
N TYR A 409 -18.67 20.54 -10.93
CA TYR A 409 -17.83 21.21 -9.96
C TYR A 409 -18.46 21.09 -8.58
N ALA A 410 -17.74 20.53 -7.62
CA ALA A 410 -18.16 20.39 -6.23
C ALA A 410 -17.11 21.04 -5.33
N ASN A 411 -17.55 22.02 -4.54
CA ASN A 411 -16.69 22.77 -3.62
C ASN A 411 -17.22 22.65 -2.20
N ASN A 412 -16.39 22.19 -1.27
CA ASN A 412 -16.70 21.99 0.14
C ASN A 412 -17.96 21.12 0.35
N CYS A 413 -18.15 20.12 -0.51
CA CYS A 413 -19.31 19.23 -0.46
C CYS A 413 -18.94 17.89 0.20
N SER A 414 -19.91 17.21 0.82
CA SER A 414 -19.70 15.91 1.47
C SER A 414 -20.87 14.95 1.32
N ASN A 415 -20.61 13.64 1.36
CA ASN A 415 -21.63 12.59 1.32
C ASN A 415 -22.52 12.64 0.06
N ASN A 416 -21.97 13.03 -1.08
CA ASN A 416 -22.69 13.08 -2.35
C ASN A 416 -22.50 11.79 -3.15
N ILE A 417 -23.48 11.46 -3.99
CA ILE A 417 -23.48 10.25 -4.81
C ILE A 417 -23.50 10.66 -6.28
N TYR A 418 -22.46 10.27 -7.01
CA TYR A 418 -22.33 10.41 -8.45
C TYR A 418 -22.28 8.99 -9.04
N LYS A 419 -23.41 8.50 -9.55
CA LYS A 419 -23.54 7.09 -9.95
C LYS A 419 -24.02 6.90 -11.38
N ASN A 420 -23.34 6.02 -12.13
CA ASN A 420 -23.73 5.59 -13.48
C ASN A 420 -23.91 6.75 -14.49
N ASN A 421 -23.20 7.87 -14.29
CA ASN A 421 -23.33 9.04 -15.17
C ASN A 421 -22.40 8.97 -16.38
N ILE A 422 -22.78 9.65 -17.45
CA ILE A 422 -21.89 9.99 -18.56
C ILE A 422 -21.45 11.44 -18.38
N ILE A 423 -20.15 11.69 -18.24
CA ILE A 423 -19.58 13.04 -18.09
C ILE A 423 -18.66 13.30 -19.28
N LYS A 424 -18.98 14.30 -20.10
CA LYS A 424 -18.31 14.48 -21.39
C LYS A 424 -18.04 15.93 -21.73
N GLY A 425 -16.83 16.21 -22.21
CA GLY A 425 -16.41 17.52 -22.69
C GLY A 425 -15.85 18.42 -21.57
N GLY A 426 -15.87 19.73 -21.81
CA GLY A 426 -15.39 20.75 -20.86
C GLY A 426 -13.88 20.89 -20.81
N TYR A 427 -13.41 21.87 -20.03
CA TYR A 427 -11.99 22.01 -19.71
C TYR A 427 -11.60 20.92 -18.71
N TYR A 428 -12.34 20.84 -17.60
CA TYR A 428 -12.33 19.70 -16.68
C TYR A 428 -13.65 18.97 -16.77
N ALA A 429 -13.61 17.64 -16.79
CA ALA A 429 -14.84 16.88 -16.74
C ALA A 429 -15.47 16.97 -15.34
N ALA A 430 -14.71 16.64 -14.30
CA ALA A 430 -15.14 16.73 -12.92
C ALA A 430 -14.05 17.37 -12.03
N TYR A 431 -14.48 18.21 -11.09
CA TYR A 431 -13.61 18.76 -10.04
C TYR A 431 -14.30 18.66 -8.68
N ASN A 432 -13.70 17.89 -7.77
CA ASN A 432 -14.10 17.75 -6.38
C ASN A 432 -13.06 18.44 -5.47
N TYR A 433 -13.40 19.61 -4.95
CA TYR A 433 -12.57 20.41 -4.06
C TYR A 433 -13.11 20.37 -2.64
N GLN A 434 -12.37 19.72 -1.75
CA GLN A 434 -12.77 19.38 -0.38
C GLN A 434 -11.68 19.71 0.65
N TYR A 435 -10.73 20.57 0.28
CA TYR A 435 -9.64 20.93 1.18
C TYR A 435 -10.06 21.96 2.22
N SER A 436 -9.83 21.64 3.48
CA SER A 436 -9.96 22.56 4.59
C SER A 436 -9.04 22.15 5.73
N THR A 437 -8.48 23.13 6.43
CA THR A 437 -7.70 22.93 7.66
C THR A 437 -8.57 22.92 8.92
N THR A 438 -9.89 23.16 8.78
CA THR A 438 -10.82 23.34 9.91
C THR A 438 -11.97 22.34 9.87
N TYR A 439 -12.37 21.89 8.68
CA TYR A 439 -13.49 20.98 8.49
C TYR A 439 -13.06 19.74 7.71
N ALA A 440 -13.59 18.59 8.11
CA ALA A 440 -13.47 17.36 7.34
C ALA A 440 -14.59 17.30 6.30
N TYR A 441 -14.25 17.56 5.03
CA TYR A 441 -15.13 17.24 3.90
C TYR A 441 -14.80 15.85 3.37
N GLY A 442 -15.76 15.16 2.73
CA GLY A 442 -15.54 13.79 2.31
C GLY A 442 -16.79 12.91 2.21
N GLY A 443 -16.57 11.60 2.11
CA GLY A 443 -17.62 10.59 2.02
C GLY A 443 -18.36 10.57 0.68
N ASP A 444 -17.83 11.22 -0.36
CA ASP A 444 -18.45 11.20 -1.68
C ASP A 444 -18.25 9.84 -2.35
N LEU A 445 -19.29 9.34 -3.01
CA LEU A 445 -19.29 8.11 -3.79
C LEU A 445 -19.35 8.42 -5.29
N TRP A 446 -18.30 8.07 -6.01
CA TRP A 446 -18.22 8.08 -7.46
C TRP A 446 -18.24 6.64 -7.96
N GLU A 447 -19.38 6.17 -8.47
CA GLU A 447 -19.56 4.77 -8.86
C GLU A 447 -20.01 4.60 -10.31
N GLY A 448 -19.32 3.79 -11.10
CA GLY A 448 -19.80 3.37 -12.43
C GLY A 448 -19.92 4.52 -13.44
N ASN A 449 -19.26 5.66 -13.21
CA ASN A 449 -19.33 6.79 -14.14
C ASN A 449 -18.40 6.58 -15.33
N ARG A 450 -18.80 7.11 -16.48
CA ARG A 450 -18.00 7.13 -17.71
C ARG A 450 -17.61 8.57 -18.07
N ILE A 451 -16.33 8.87 -17.99
CA ILE A 451 -15.76 10.21 -18.22
C ILE A 451 -14.97 10.22 -19.53
N SER A 452 -15.19 11.22 -20.40
CA SER A 452 -14.49 11.30 -21.69
C SER A 452 -14.35 12.73 -22.23
N GLN A 453 -13.36 12.92 -23.11
CA GLN A 453 -13.18 14.12 -23.94
C GLN A 453 -13.04 15.45 -23.18
N SER A 454 -12.42 15.47 -22.01
CA SER A 454 -12.03 16.72 -21.35
C SER A 454 -10.70 17.26 -21.90
N TYR A 455 -10.52 18.58 -21.90
CA TYR A 455 -9.29 19.20 -22.39
C TYR A 455 -8.08 19.03 -21.47
N TYR A 456 -8.28 19.00 -20.15
CA TYR A 456 -7.16 18.99 -19.20
C TYR A 456 -7.25 17.85 -18.19
N TYR A 457 -8.28 17.86 -17.34
CA TYR A 457 -8.51 16.84 -16.31
C TYR A 457 -9.77 16.03 -16.59
N GLY A 458 -9.70 14.70 -16.49
CA GLY A 458 -10.87 13.84 -16.40
C GLY A 458 -11.58 14.06 -15.06
N LEU A 459 -10.91 13.67 -13.98
CA LEU A 459 -11.34 13.89 -12.60
C LEU A 459 -10.21 14.57 -11.81
N TYR A 460 -10.50 15.74 -11.25
CA TYR A 460 -9.61 16.43 -10.31
C TYR A 460 -10.19 16.30 -8.90
N THR A 461 -9.44 15.71 -7.97
CA THR A 461 -9.75 15.62 -6.54
C THR A 461 -8.72 16.42 -5.73
N TYR A 462 -9.18 17.24 -4.79
CA TYR A 462 -8.32 18.10 -3.97
C TYR A 462 -8.81 18.13 -2.52
N GLY A 463 -8.07 17.51 -1.60
CA GLY A 463 -8.51 17.31 -0.22
C GLY A 463 -9.58 16.22 -0.08
N GLY A 464 -10.23 16.15 1.08
CA GLY A 464 -11.30 15.20 1.36
C GLY A 464 -10.87 13.95 2.13
N LEU A 465 -11.83 13.32 2.80
CA LEU A 465 -11.69 12.08 3.58
C LEU A 465 -12.73 11.04 3.13
N ASP A 466 -12.35 9.76 3.14
CA ASP A 466 -13.24 8.62 2.92
C ASP A 466 -14.06 8.69 1.62
N ASN A 467 -13.52 9.34 0.58
CA ASN A 467 -14.13 9.32 -0.75
C ASN A 467 -13.93 7.96 -1.41
N ALA A 468 -14.95 7.48 -2.12
CA ALA A 468 -14.91 6.20 -2.82
C ALA A 468 -15.05 6.43 -4.34
N TYR A 469 -14.07 5.95 -5.11
CA TYR A 469 -14.05 5.96 -6.56
C TYR A 469 -14.08 4.52 -7.05
N LEU A 470 -15.29 4.03 -7.34
CA LEU A 470 -15.58 2.62 -7.61
C LEU A 470 -15.95 2.41 -9.08
N ARG A 471 -15.25 1.52 -9.78
CA ARG A 471 -15.66 1.05 -11.12
C ARG A 471 -15.91 2.18 -12.13
N ASN A 472 -15.21 3.31 -12.00
CA ASN A 472 -15.33 4.39 -12.97
C ASN A 472 -14.45 4.12 -14.19
N THR A 473 -14.94 4.48 -15.36
CA THR A 473 -14.17 4.43 -16.60
C THR A 473 -13.82 5.85 -17.05
N ILE A 474 -12.54 6.15 -17.23
CA ILE A 474 -12.10 7.43 -17.82
C ILE A 474 -11.46 7.13 -19.16
N ASP A 475 -12.27 7.16 -20.21
CA ASP A 475 -11.89 6.74 -21.56
C ASP A 475 -10.78 7.62 -22.14
N SER A 476 -10.94 8.96 -22.02
CA SER A 476 -10.04 9.95 -22.60
C SER A 476 -10.06 11.26 -21.84
N ALA A 477 -8.87 11.85 -21.69
CA ALA A 477 -8.63 13.17 -21.11
C ALA A 477 -7.37 13.76 -21.75
N GLY A 478 -7.22 15.09 -21.72
CA GLY A 478 -6.10 15.75 -22.37
C GLY A 478 -4.76 15.54 -21.69
N TYR A 479 -4.58 15.95 -20.42
CA TYR A 479 -3.29 15.81 -19.71
C TYR A 479 -3.31 14.75 -18.61
N TYR A 480 -4.42 14.63 -17.88
CA TYR A 480 -4.55 13.70 -16.76
C TYR A 480 -5.94 13.07 -16.73
N ASN A 481 -6.02 11.74 -16.65
CA ASN A 481 -7.30 11.08 -16.40
C ASN A 481 -7.76 11.34 -14.96
N ILE A 482 -6.88 11.14 -13.98
CA ILE A 482 -7.10 11.51 -12.58
C ILE A 482 -5.93 12.37 -12.10
N TYR A 483 -6.27 13.50 -11.48
CA TYR A 483 -5.33 14.31 -10.72
C TYR A 483 -5.83 14.38 -9.27
N SER A 484 -5.03 13.92 -8.32
CA SER A 484 -5.35 13.88 -6.89
C SER A 484 -4.29 14.62 -6.07
N TYR A 485 -4.75 15.44 -5.12
CA TYR A 485 -3.86 16.28 -4.30
C TYR A 485 -4.40 16.42 -2.86
N TYR A 486 -3.58 16.10 -1.86
CA TYR A 486 -3.92 16.21 -0.42
C TYR A 486 -5.16 15.43 0.05
N GLU A 487 -5.59 14.38 -0.66
CA GLU A 487 -6.63 13.49 -0.13
C GLU A 487 -6.14 12.82 1.17
N GLY A 488 -6.92 12.89 2.25
CA GLY A 488 -6.54 12.29 3.54
C GLY A 488 -6.86 10.79 3.63
N SER A 489 -8.03 10.37 3.18
CA SER A 489 -8.33 8.94 2.98
C SER A 489 -9.21 8.80 1.74
N ALA A 490 -8.99 7.75 0.96
CA ALA A 490 -9.79 7.47 -0.22
C ALA A 490 -9.67 6.01 -0.61
N TYR A 491 -10.70 5.52 -1.29
CA TYR A 491 -10.82 4.15 -1.76
C TYR A 491 -11.02 4.15 -3.28
N TYR A 492 -9.98 3.77 -4.02
CA TYR A 492 -10.00 3.64 -5.47
C TYR A 492 -10.03 2.16 -5.84
N ASP A 493 -11.18 1.66 -6.28
CA ASP A 493 -11.36 0.23 -6.56
C ASP A 493 -12.02 -0.02 -7.91
N GLY A 494 -11.38 -0.85 -8.74
CA GLY A 494 -11.95 -1.29 -10.02
C GLY A 494 -12.03 -0.22 -11.11
N ASN A 495 -11.30 0.90 -11.01
CA ASN A 495 -11.36 1.95 -12.03
C ASN A 495 -10.57 1.54 -13.29
N ILE A 496 -11.09 1.89 -14.47
CA ILE A 496 -10.53 1.53 -15.78
C ILE A 496 -10.11 2.81 -16.53
N LEU A 497 -8.81 2.95 -16.77
CA LEU A 497 -8.19 4.11 -17.40
C LEU A 497 -7.32 3.65 -18.58
N PRO A 498 -7.88 3.38 -19.77
CA PRO A 498 -7.13 2.85 -20.91
C PRO A 498 -6.05 3.83 -21.44
N GLY A 499 -6.19 5.12 -21.12
CA GLY A 499 -5.22 6.15 -21.50
C GLY A 499 -5.30 6.57 -22.95
N ASN A 500 -6.50 6.60 -23.52
CA ASN A 500 -6.69 7.14 -24.86
C ASN A 500 -6.56 8.67 -24.84
N SER A 501 -6.03 9.22 -25.94
CA SER A 501 -5.89 10.68 -26.09
C SER A 501 -7.25 11.37 -26.13
N GLY A 502 -7.36 12.49 -25.41
CA GLY A 502 -8.44 13.45 -25.62
C GLY A 502 -8.29 14.21 -26.95
N PRO A 503 -9.30 14.99 -27.35
CA PRO A 503 -9.16 15.88 -28.50
C PRO A 503 -8.05 16.92 -28.25
N GLY A 504 -7.07 17.00 -29.15
CA GLY A 504 -6.05 18.07 -29.17
C GLY A 504 -4.91 17.98 -28.14
N GLN A 505 -4.89 16.99 -27.23
CA GLN A 505 -3.82 16.77 -26.24
C GLN A 505 -3.65 15.26 -25.96
N THR A 506 -2.41 14.84 -25.68
CA THR A 506 -2.08 13.47 -25.27
C THR A 506 -1.84 13.41 -23.76
N PRO A 507 -2.45 12.46 -23.02
CA PRO A 507 -2.28 12.36 -21.58
C PRO A 507 -0.81 12.15 -21.24
N TYR A 508 -0.30 12.91 -20.28
CA TYR A 508 1.06 12.72 -19.78
C TYR A 508 1.07 11.73 -18.60
N TYR A 509 0.01 11.75 -17.80
CA TYR A 509 -0.22 10.82 -16.69
C TYR A 509 -1.62 10.22 -16.83
N LEU A 510 -1.79 8.91 -16.57
CA LEU A 510 -3.15 8.41 -16.32
C LEU A 510 -3.59 8.88 -14.93
N ILE A 511 -2.73 8.66 -13.94
CA ILE A 511 -2.95 9.16 -12.58
C ILE A 511 -1.73 9.94 -12.12
N LEU A 512 -1.95 11.17 -11.67
CA LEU A 512 -0.99 11.95 -10.90
C LEU A 512 -1.55 12.18 -9.50
N MET A 513 -0.83 11.71 -8.49
CA MET A 513 -1.27 11.75 -7.10
C MET A 513 -0.16 12.28 -6.20
N TYR A 514 -0.49 13.37 -5.51
CA TYR A 514 0.41 14.06 -4.61
C TYR A 514 -0.14 14.07 -3.19
N TYR A 515 0.72 13.68 -2.26
CA TYR A 515 0.46 13.71 -0.83
C TYR A 515 -0.82 12.94 -0.43
N PRO A 516 -0.99 11.68 -0.86
CA PRO A 516 -2.06 10.85 -0.34
C PRO A 516 -1.86 10.64 1.16
N ASN A 517 -2.95 10.68 1.92
CA ASN A 517 -2.97 10.60 3.38
C ASN A 517 -2.19 11.70 4.11
N TYR A 518 -2.01 12.86 3.48
CA TYR A 518 -1.18 13.95 4.02
C TYR A 518 -1.50 14.36 5.46
N PHE A 519 -2.78 14.34 5.84
CA PHE A 519 -3.25 14.78 7.16
C PHE A 519 -3.16 13.71 8.25
N GLY A 520 -2.61 12.52 7.96
CA GLY A 520 -2.15 11.56 8.97
C GLY A 520 -3.24 11.01 9.90
N GLY A 521 -4.43 10.72 9.38
CA GLY A 521 -5.50 10.07 10.13
C GLY A 521 -5.22 8.57 10.37
N SER A 522 -6.08 7.90 11.15
CA SER A 522 -6.06 6.43 11.31
C SER A 522 -6.55 5.66 10.08
N GLY A 523 -7.11 6.36 9.08
CA GLY A 523 -7.59 5.80 7.83
C GLY A 523 -6.47 5.33 6.89
N TYR A 524 -6.84 4.50 5.91
CA TYR A 524 -5.95 4.03 4.86
C TYR A 524 -6.27 4.75 3.55
N PHE A 525 -5.23 5.01 2.76
CA PHE A 525 -5.37 5.26 1.33
C PHE A 525 -5.28 3.92 0.60
N GLU A 526 -6.36 3.52 -0.05
CA GLU A 526 -6.51 2.18 -0.61
C GLU A 526 -6.73 2.23 -2.12
N PHE A 527 -5.89 1.53 -2.86
CA PHE A 527 -5.87 1.51 -4.31
C PHE A 527 -5.85 0.05 -4.78
N TYR A 528 -7.02 -0.46 -5.19
CA TYR A 528 -7.28 -1.87 -5.48
C TYR A 528 -7.87 -2.12 -6.86
N ASN A 529 -7.54 -3.25 -7.47
CA ASN A 529 -8.21 -3.75 -8.67
C ASN A 529 -8.32 -2.77 -9.85
N ASN A 530 -7.49 -1.72 -9.91
CA ASN A 530 -7.58 -0.73 -10.99
C ASN A 530 -6.81 -1.22 -12.22
N MET A 531 -7.33 -0.93 -13.41
CA MET A 531 -6.70 -1.22 -14.70
C MET A 531 -6.26 0.07 -15.37
N LEU A 532 -4.94 0.26 -15.50
CA LEU A 532 -4.33 1.48 -16.01
C LEU A 532 -3.52 1.20 -17.28
N GLY A 533 -3.82 1.93 -18.33
CA GLY A 533 -3.12 1.88 -19.61
C GLY A 533 -3.69 0.83 -20.56
N SER A 534 -2.96 0.61 -21.65
CA SER A 534 -3.31 -0.25 -22.78
C SER A 534 -2.08 -0.39 -23.67
N GLU A 535 -2.13 -1.28 -24.67
CA GLU A 535 -1.06 -1.40 -25.68
C GLU A 535 -0.84 -0.04 -26.39
N ASN A 536 -1.93 0.68 -26.63
CA ASN A 536 -1.92 1.96 -27.36
C ASN A 536 -1.74 3.19 -26.45
N THR A 537 -1.52 3.00 -25.16
CA THR A 537 -1.42 4.13 -24.23
C THR A 537 -0.21 4.99 -24.58
N VAL A 538 -0.42 6.30 -24.66
CA VAL A 538 0.64 7.28 -24.94
C VAL A 538 1.18 7.97 -23.69
N ALA A 539 0.55 7.70 -22.53
CA ALA A 539 0.93 8.33 -21.27
C ALA A 539 2.37 7.99 -20.87
N TYR A 540 3.10 9.02 -20.41
CA TYR A 540 4.47 8.86 -19.92
C TYR A 540 4.45 8.02 -18.62
N TYR A 541 3.53 8.30 -17.71
CA TYR A 541 3.36 7.55 -16.47
C TYR A 541 1.98 6.88 -16.41
N GLY A 542 1.95 5.60 -16.04
CA GLY A 542 0.69 4.94 -15.67
C GLY A 542 0.13 5.56 -14.40
N HIS A 543 0.89 5.52 -13.31
CA HIS A 543 0.58 6.22 -12.07
C HIS A 543 1.85 6.87 -11.52
N TYR A 544 1.82 8.19 -11.30
CA TYR A 544 2.82 8.91 -10.54
C TYR A 544 2.29 9.19 -9.13
N LEU A 545 2.93 8.58 -8.13
CA LEU A 545 2.53 8.60 -6.73
C LEU A 545 3.66 9.19 -5.88
N TYR A 546 3.45 10.42 -5.40
CA TYR A 546 4.40 11.13 -4.55
C TYR A 546 3.83 11.27 -3.15
N THR A 547 4.53 10.73 -2.16
CA THR A 547 4.06 10.64 -0.77
C THR A 547 4.99 11.42 0.17
N SER A 548 4.41 12.12 1.14
CA SER A 548 5.15 12.71 2.25
C SER A 548 4.30 12.73 3.52
N GLY A 549 4.88 12.56 4.70
CA GLY A 549 4.14 12.50 5.97
C GLY A 549 3.79 11.07 6.38
N TYR A 550 3.01 10.89 7.46
CA TYR A 550 2.64 9.58 8.01
C TYR A 550 1.50 8.92 7.19
N ASN A 551 1.81 8.03 6.25
CA ASN A 551 0.81 7.57 5.26
C ASN A 551 0.62 6.06 5.21
N ASN A 552 -0.48 5.58 5.80
CA ASN A 552 -0.97 4.22 5.63
C ASN A 552 -1.49 4.00 4.19
N ILE A 553 -0.67 3.43 3.31
CA ILE A 553 -1.02 3.23 1.89
C ILE A 553 -1.05 1.74 1.56
N LYS A 554 -2.16 1.29 0.99
CA LYS A 554 -2.29 -0.06 0.42
C LYS A 554 -2.54 0.04 -1.08
N TYR A 555 -1.57 -0.42 -1.86
CA TYR A 555 -1.61 -0.47 -3.31
C TYR A 555 -1.54 -1.93 -3.75
N LYS A 556 -2.71 -2.54 -4.00
CA LYS A 556 -2.78 -3.99 -4.20
C LYS A 556 -3.60 -4.41 -5.40
N HIS A 557 -3.20 -5.49 -6.07
CA HIS A 557 -3.99 -6.08 -7.15
C HIS A 557 -4.35 -5.08 -8.27
N ASN A 558 -3.48 -4.12 -8.59
CA ASN A 558 -3.70 -3.24 -9.75
C ASN A 558 -3.00 -3.80 -10.97
N THR A 559 -3.59 -3.65 -12.15
CA THR A 559 -2.95 -3.96 -13.43
C THR A 559 -2.54 -2.67 -14.10
N ILE A 560 -1.26 -2.52 -14.41
CA ILE A 560 -0.76 -1.42 -15.25
C ILE A 560 -0.02 -2.01 -16.45
N HIS A 561 -0.53 -1.73 -17.64
CA HIS A 561 0.04 -2.20 -18.89
C HIS A 561 0.34 -1.02 -19.83
N LYS A 562 1.50 -1.06 -20.50
CA LYS A 562 1.89 -0.03 -21.46
C LYS A 562 2.60 -0.63 -22.67
N GLY A 563 2.24 -0.18 -23.87
CA GLY A 563 2.95 -0.49 -25.11
C GLY A 563 3.91 0.58 -25.61
N ASN A 564 4.18 1.65 -24.83
CA ASN A 564 5.14 2.70 -25.17
C ASN A 564 6.49 2.58 -24.42
N SER A 565 7.50 3.34 -24.87
CA SER A 565 8.86 3.26 -24.34
C SER A 565 9.22 4.28 -23.25
N THR A 566 8.28 5.12 -22.82
CA THR A 566 8.57 6.25 -21.95
C THR A 566 8.09 6.01 -20.51
N GLY A 567 8.66 6.78 -19.57
CA GLY A 567 8.34 6.79 -18.14
C GLY A 567 8.17 5.43 -17.46
N TYR A 568 7.25 5.32 -16.49
CA TYR A 568 7.06 4.15 -15.63
C TYR A 568 5.61 3.65 -15.63
N ASN A 569 5.37 2.37 -15.35
CA ASN A 569 4.01 1.90 -15.03
C ASN A 569 3.59 2.53 -13.70
N LEU A 570 4.43 2.40 -12.67
CA LEU A 570 4.28 3.08 -11.38
C LEU A 570 5.56 3.84 -11.03
N TYR A 571 5.43 5.14 -10.78
CA TYR A 571 6.47 5.94 -10.15
C TYR A 571 6.06 6.21 -8.70
N PHE A 572 6.67 5.51 -7.76
CA PHE A 572 6.45 5.65 -6.33
C PHE A 572 7.65 6.35 -5.69
N TYR A 573 7.41 7.55 -5.17
CA TYR A 573 8.42 8.31 -4.45
C TYR A 573 7.91 8.73 -3.08
N ALA A 574 8.62 8.32 -2.04
CA ALA A 574 8.30 8.65 -0.67
C ALA A 574 9.45 9.38 0.04
N THR A 575 9.09 10.39 0.85
CA THR A 575 10.03 11.02 1.78
C THR A 575 10.21 10.18 3.06
N ASN A 576 11.27 10.45 3.81
CA ASN A 576 11.67 9.74 5.05
C ASN A 576 10.60 9.65 6.16
N THR A 577 9.55 10.45 6.10
CA THR A 577 8.41 10.46 7.03
C THR A 577 7.31 9.43 6.71
N THR A 578 7.36 8.73 5.56
CA THR A 578 6.29 7.83 5.07
C THR A 578 6.36 6.43 5.65
N ASN A 579 5.48 6.03 6.56
CA ASN A 579 5.45 4.68 7.16
C ASN A 579 4.26 3.82 6.66
N ASN A 580 4.36 2.49 6.75
CA ASN A 580 3.27 1.54 6.47
C ASN A 580 2.71 1.55 5.03
N VAL A 581 3.62 1.30 4.07
CA VAL A 581 3.28 1.16 2.64
C VAL A 581 3.24 -0.32 2.25
N GLU A 582 2.13 -0.76 1.67
CA GLU A 582 1.98 -2.10 1.09
C GLU A 582 1.82 -2.00 -0.44
N LEU A 583 2.82 -2.44 -1.20
CA LEU A 583 2.76 -2.61 -2.65
C LEU A 583 2.72 -4.11 -2.96
N MET A 584 1.53 -4.68 -3.12
CA MET A 584 1.38 -6.13 -3.20
C MET A 584 0.54 -6.63 -4.36
N ASN A 585 0.91 -7.76 -4.95
CA ASN A 585 0.07 -8.47 -5.93
C ASN A 585 -0.34 -7.64 -7.15
N ASN A 586 0.41 -6.60 -7.52
CA ASN A 586 0.13 -5.81 -8.71
C ASN A 586 0.73 -6.47 -9.96
N ASN A 587 0.16 -6.20 -11.12
CA ASN A 587 0.61 -6.70 -12.40
C ASN A 587 1.17 -5.55 -13.26
N PHE A 588 2.49 -5.43 -13.34
CA PHE A 588 3.19 -4.42 -14.12
C PHE A 588 3.80 -5.05 -15.36
N THR A 589 3.29 -4.68 -16.54
CA THR A 589 3.70 -5.30 -17.81
C THR A 589 3.97 -4.27 -18.89
N ARG A 590 4.88 -4.60 -19.80
CA ARG A 590 5.19 -3.81 -21.00
C ARG A 590 5.55 -4.69 -22.19
N THR A 591 5.20 -4.22 -23.39
CA THR A 591 5.64 -4.79 -24.68
C THR A 591 6.78 -3.98 -25.32
N SER A 592 6.90 -2.69 -25.00
CA SER A 592 7.97 -1.80 -25.49
C SER A 592 9.02 -1.46 -24.42
N ALA A 593 10.22 -1.11 -24.88
CA ALA A 593 11.37 -0.89 -24.02
C ALA A 593 11.15 0.24 -23.00
N GLY A 594 11.30 -0.03 -21.69
CA GLY A 594 11.07 0.96 -20.65
C GLY A 594 10.99 0.34 -19.25
N SER A 595 10.95 1.17 -18.22
CA SER A 595 10.97 0.72 -16.82
C SER A 595 9.55 0.48 -16.28
N LEU A 596 9.38 -0.57 -15.47
CA LEU A 596 8.08 -0.88 -14.88
C LEU A 596 7.81 -0.04 -13.63
N LEU A 597 8.76 -0.06 -12.68
CA LEU A 597 8.60 0.56 -11.37
C LEU A 597 9.79 1.47 -11.08
N TYR A 598 9.50 2.68 -10.61
CA TYR A 598 10.42 3.45 -9.79
C TYR A 598 9.90 3.38 -8.36
N TYR A 599 10.67 2.83 -7.44
CA TYR A 599 10.30 2.73 -6.04
C TYR A 599 11.41 3.30 -5.17
N TYR A 600 11.13 4.40 -4.50
CA TYR A 600 12.03 4.99 -3.52
C TYR A 600 11.29 5.19 -2.20
N GLN A 601 11.74 4.46 -1.17
CA GLN A 601 11.24 4.55 0.19
C GLN A 601 12.42 4.39 1.17
N PRO A 602 12.93 5.49 1.76
CA PRO A 602 14.16 5.46 2.56
C PRO A 602 13.99 4.86 3.96
N ASN A 603 12.80 4.44 4.39
CA ASN A 603 12.59 3.77 5.68
C ASN A 603 12.19 2.30 5.55
N ASN A 604 12.38 1.54 6.64
CA ASN A 604 12.26 0.07 6.65
C ASN A 604 10.84 -0.45 6.92
N THR A 605 9.80 0.39 6.91
CA THR A 605 8.41 -0.01 7.23
C THR A 605 7.55 -0.11 5.97
N HIS A 606 8.00 -0.93 5.01
CA HIS A 606 7.28 -1.18 3.76
C HIS A 606 7.22 -2.67 3.44
N LYS A 607 6.19 -3.04 2.68
CA LYS A 607 6.01 -4.39 2.15
C LYS A 607 5.84 -4.34 0.65
N VAL A 608 6.81 -4.88 -0.08
CA VAL A 608 6.79 -4.98 -1.54
C VAL A 608 6.94 -6.45 -1.92
N ASP A 609 5.84 -7.13 -2.15
CA ASP A 609 5.85 -8.58 -2.37
C ASP A 609 4.71 -9.05 -3.27
N GLY A 610 4.88 -10.19 -3.95
CA GLY A 610 3.85 -10.78 -4.80
C GLY A 610 3.53 -9.98 -6.06
N ASN A 611 4.31 -8.95 -6.42
CA ASN A 611 4.06 -8.21 -7.67
C ASN A 611 4.59 -9.00 -8.88
N ASN A 612 3.93 -8.88 -10.03
CA ASN A 612 4.42 -9.36 -11.31
C ASN A 612 5.13 -8.23 -12.06
N PHE A 613 6.38 -8.46 -12.46
CA PHE A 613 7.19 -7.51 -13.22
C PHE A 613 7.61 -8.14 -14.55
N TYR A 614 6.92 -7.81 -15.63
CA TYR A 614 7.24 -8.31 -16.98
C TYR A 614 7.71 -7.16 -17.89
N PRO A 615 9.02 -6.96 -18.08
CA PRO A 615 9.55 -5.91 -18.92
C PRO A 615 9.59 -6.36 -20.38
N ALA A 616 9.73 -5.40 -21.30
CA ALA A 616 10.12 -5.75 -22.66
C ALA A 616 11.55 -6.31 -22.68
N SER A 617 11.85 -7.18 -23.64
CA SER A 617 13.18 -7.79 -23.78
C SER A 617 14.29 -6.74 -23.80
N GLY A 618 15.36 -6.98 -23.05
CA GLY A 618 16.53 -6.08 -22.96
C GLY A 618 16.33 -4.79 -22.17
N SER A 619 15.19 -4.58 -21.52
CA SER A 619 14.92 -3.39 -20.69
C SER A 619 15.34 -3.58 -19.23
N ALA A 620 15.63 -2.47 -18.55
CA ALA A 620 15.70 -2.46 -17.09
C ALA A 620 14.34 -2.86 -16.50
N LEU A 621 14.35 -3.74 -15.50
CA LEU A 621 13.14 -4.26 -14.87
C LEU A 621 12.50 -3.17 -14.01
N ILE A 622 13.24 -2.71 -13.00
CA ILE A 622 12.77 -1.73 -12.01
C ILE A 622 13.94 -0.92 -11.43
N TYR A 623 13.62 0.24 -10.87
CA TYR A 623 14.45 0.95 -9.91
C TYR A 623 13.86 0.77 -8.52
N TYR A 624 14.66 0.28 -7.57
CA TYR A 624 14.25 0.00 -6.20
C TYR A 624 15.31 0.51 -5.22
N ASN A 625 14.94 1.50 -4.40
CA ASN A 625 15.77 2.09 -3.35
C ASN A 625 17.21 2.42 -3.79
N LEU A 626 17.34 3.37 -4.71
CA LEU A 626 18.64 3.88 -5.23
C LEU A 626 19.42 2.90 -6.11
N LYS A 627 18.86 1.75 -6.45
CA LYS A 627 19.47 0.76 -7.32
C LYS A 627 18.56 0.39 -8.49
N THR A 628 19.15 0.25 -9.67
CA THR A 628 18.47 -0.26 -10.85
C THR A 628 18.72 -1.76 -10.98
N PHE A 629 17.68 -2.52 -11.26
CA PHE A 629 17.74 -3.96 -11.48
C PHE A 629 17.26 -4.28 -12.89
N SER A 630 18.02 -5.10 -13.60
CA SER A 630 17.63 -5.63 -14.93
C SER A 630 17.25 -7.10 -14.89
N SER A 631 17.42 -7.77 -13.74
CA SER A 631 17.04 -9.16 -13.53
C SER A 631 16.14 -9.32 -12.31
N LEU A 632 15.18 -10.24 -12.39
CA LEU A 632 14.32 -10.58 -11.26
C LEU A 632 15.11 -11.23 -10.12
N ALA A 633 16.16 -11.99 -10.44
CA ALA A 633 17.01 -12.66 -9.46
C ALA A 633 17.77 -11.65 -8.58
N ASP A 634 18.38 -10.63 -9.19
CA ASP A 634 19.13 -9.60 -8.45
C ASP A 634 18.20 -8.75 -7.59
N TYR A 635 17.03 -8.39 -8.13
CA TYR A 635 16.02 -7.69 -7.36
C TYR A 635 15.60 -8.50 -6.13
N ARG A 636 15.27 -9.78 -6.31
CA ARG A 636 14.90 -10.67 -5.18
C ARG A 636 16.04 -10.78 -4.17
N ALA A 637 17.28 -10.95 -4.62
CA ALA A 637 18.44 -11.04 -3.73
C ALA A 637 18.59 -9.79 -2.84
N GLU A 638 18.33 -8.60 -3.37
CA GLU A 638 18.36 -7.36 -2.58
C GLU A 638 17.12 -7.20 -1.70
N ALA A 639 15.91 -7.34 -2.25
CA ALA A 639 14.66 -7.10 -1.55
C ALA A 639 14.39 -8.13 -0.43
N ASN A 640 14.84 -9.37 -0.60
CA ASN A 640 14.71 -10.43 0.42
C ASN A 640 15.44 -10.06 1.73
N LYS A 641 16.48 -9.22 1.69
CA LYS A 641 17.18 -8.73 2.89
C LYS A 641 16.25 -7.95 3.84
N LEU A 642 15.14 -7.44 3.32
CA LEU A 642 14.09 -6.73 4.05
C LEU A 642 12.80 -7.56 4.19
N GLY A 643 12.83 -8.86 3.87
CA GLY A 643 11.64 -9.73 3.88
C GLY A 643 10.66 -9.48 2.73
N ASN A 644 11.11 -8.80 1.66
CA ASN A 644 10.31 -8.43 0.49
C ASN A 644 10.62 -9.30 -0.73
N ALA A 645 9.75 -9.27 -1.74
CA ALA A 645 9.88 -9.97 -3.03
C ALA A 645 9.95 -11.52 -3.01
N LEU A 646 9.54 -12.16 -1.91
CA LEU A 646 9.48 -13.62 -1.75
C LEU A 646 8.58 -14.32 -2.78
N ASN A 647 7.51 -13.65 -3.21
CA ASN A 647 6.46 -14.18 -4.10
C ASN A 647 6.36 -13.41 -5.42
N THR A 648 7.29 -12.49 -5.71
CA THR A 648 7.31 -11.70 -6.95
C THR A 648 7.42 -12.61 -8.17
N THR A 649 6.75 -12.33 -9.27
CA THR A 649 6.80 -13.13 -10.52
C THR A 649 7.21 -12.28 -11.73
N SER A 650 7.47 -12.95 -12.86
CA SER A 650 7.68 -12.30 -14.17
C SER A 650 7.05 -13.18 -15.26
N VAL A 651 5.76 -12.96 -15.51
CA VAL A 651 4.95 -13.70 -16.46
C VAL A 651 4.10 -12.69 -17.23
N MET A 652 4.10 -12.75 -18.56
CA MET A 652 3.18 -11.94 -19.36
C MET A 652 1.81 -12.63 -19.40
N PRO A 653 0.76 -12.05 -18.80
CA PRO A 653 -0.59 -12.54 -19.01
C PRO A 653 -1.04 -12.23 -20.44
N THR A 654 -1.95 -13.05 -20.95
CA THR A 654 -2.69 -12.72 -22.17
C THR A 654 -3.89 -11.86 -21.77
N TYR A 655 -4.01 -10.66 -22.33
CA TYR A 655 -5.16 -9.78 -22.12
C TYR A 655 -6.26 -10.04 -23.16
N LYS A 656 -7.53 -9.75 -22.84
CA LYS A 656 -8.68 -9.91 -23.76
C LYS A 656 -8.50 -9.13 -25.07
N SER A 657 -7.93 -7.92 -25.00
CA SER A 657 -7.58 -7.13 -26.19
C SER A 657 -6.51 -6.07 -25.90
N ALA A 658 -6.07 -5.34 -26.93
CA ALA A 658 -5.11 -4.24 -26.79
C ALA A 658 -5.59 -3.09 -25.88
N THR A 659 -6.90 -2.92 -25.69
CA THR A 659 -7.51 -1.85 -24.89
C THR A 659 -8.25 -2.35 -23.65
N ASP A 660 -8.31 -3.66 -23.45
CA ASP A 660 -9.01 -4.31 -22.35
C ASP A 660 -8.05 -5.24 -21.62
N LEU A 661 -7.66 -4.83 -20.41
CA LEU A 661 -6.65 -5.49 -19.59
C LEU A 661 -7.21 -6.59 -18.67
N HIS A 662 -8.48 -6.99 -18.85
CA HIS A 662 -8.94 -8.26 -18.29
C HIS A 662 -8.09 -9.40 -18.86
N ILE A 663 -7.80 -10.40 -18.03
CA ILE A 663 -7.00 -11.56 -18.41
C ILE A 663 -7.88 -12.51 -19.24
N ASP A 664 -7.28 -13.13 -20.25
CA ASP A 664 -7.89 -14.26 -20.95
C ASP A 664 -7.99 -15.45 -19.99
N GLN A 665 -9.22 -15.76 -19.59
CA GLN A 665 -9.57 -16.81 -18.64
C GLN A 665 -9.17 -18.23 -19.12
N THR A 666 -8.76 -18.38 -20.39
CA THR A 666 -8.30 -19.65 -20.98
C THR A 666 -6.78 -19.78 -21.04
N LYS A 667 -6.03 -18.79 -20.55
CA LYS A 667 -4.56 -18.74 -20.64
C LYS A 667 -3.89 -18.64 -19.27
N PRO A 668 -2.62 -19.09 -19.15
CA PRO A 668 -1.85 -18.91 -17.93
C PRO A 668 -1.75 -17.45 -17.49
N ALA A 669 -1.79 -17.23 -16.18
CA ALA A 669 -1.68 -15.93 -15.54
C ALA A 669 -0.63 -15.95 -14.41
N PRO A 670 -0.06 -14.78 -14.01
CA PRO A 670 0.86 -14.71 -12.88
C PRO A 670 0.14 -15.03 -11.57
N ASN A 671 0.45 -16.15 -10.94
CA ASN A 671 -0.09 -16.53 -9.63
C ASN A 671 0.88 -16.15 -8.49
N VAL A 672 0.34 -15.60 -7.40
CA VAL A 672 1.08 -15.06 -6.25
C VAL A 672 0.33 -15.35 -4.94
N LYS A 673 0.94 -14.99 -3.80
CA LYS A 673 0.37 -15.25 -2.46
C LYS A 673 -0.78 -14.28 -2.15
N TYR A 674 -1.83 -14.76 -1.49
CA TYR A 674 -2.96 -13.92 -1.06
C TYR A 674 -2.53 -12.72 -0.20
N ALA A 675 -3.00 -11.51 -0.56
CA ALA A 675 -2.65 -10.24 0.09
C ALA A 675 -3.83 -9.52 0.78
N GLY A 676 -4.94 -10.22 1.05
CA GLY A 676 -6.06 -9.71 1.84
C GLY A 676 -7.22 -9.10 1.04
N VAL A 677 -7.19 -9.13 -0.29
CA VAL A 677 -8.28 -8.63 -1.15
C VAL A 677 -9.12 -9.81 -1.62
N ASN A 678 -10.40 -9.86 -1.23
CA ASN A 678 -11.25 -11.04 -1.51
C ASN A 678 -11.85 -11.05 -2.92
N LYS A 679 -12.14 -9.88 -3.48
CA LYS A 679 -12.84 -9.71 -4.75
C LYS A 679 -11.94 -9.03 -5.78
N ASP A 680 -12.04 -9.44 -7.03
CA ASP A 680 -11.37 -8.78 -8.14
C ASP A 680 -12.22 -7.65 -8.73
N VAL A 681 -11.79 -7.10 -9.86
CA VAL A 681 -12.43 -5.99 -10.59
C VAL A 681 -13.87 -6.29 -11.04
N ASP A 682 -14.18 -7.55 -11.35
CA ASP A 682 -15.49 -8.00 -11.83
C ASP A 682 -16.41 -8.43 -10.66
N GLY A 683 -15.85 -8.56 -9.44
CA GLY A 683 -16.56 -8.99 -8.24
C GLY A 683 -16.46 -10.50 -7.97
N ASP A 684 -15.59 -11.20 -8.71
CA ASP A 684 -15.35 -12.63 -8.55
C ASP A 684 -14.48 -12.92 -7.32
N ASP A 685 -14.71 -14.08 -6.68
CA ASP A 685 -13.90 -14.50 -5.52
C ASP A 685 -12.49 -14.88 -5.94
N ARG A 686 -11.50 -14.30 -5.27
CA ARG A 686 -10.09 -14.66 -5.48
C ARG A 686 -9.74 -15.98 -4.80
N CYS A 687 -8.96 -16.81 -5.49
CA CYS A 687 -8.44 -18.03 -4.91
C CYS A 687 -7.34 -17.75 -3.87
N LYS A 688 -7.67 -17.88 -2.58
CA LYS A 688 -6.77 -17.54 -1.47
C LYS A 688 -5.48 -18.39 -1.39
N LEU A 689 -5.43 -19.51 -2.11
CA LEU A 689 -4.25 -20.38 -2.14
C LEU A 689 -3.21 -19.86 -3.14
N PHE A 690 -3.66 -19.43 -4.33
CA PHE A 690 -2.83 -18.92 -5.42
C PHE A 690 -3.68 -17.88 -6.17
N VAL A 691 -3.57 -16.62 -5.74
CA VAL A 691 -4.30 -15.50 -6.37
C VAL A 691 -3.58 -15.02 -7.60
N THR A 692 -4.31 -14.42 -8.53
CA THR A 692 -3.71 -13.78 -9.70
C THR A 692 -3.14 -12.42 -9.30
N ALA A 693 -1.92 -12.11 -9.73
CA ALA A 693 -1.38 -10.77 -9.63
C ALA A 693 -2.14 -9.85 -10.61
N GLY A 694 -2.53 -8.67 -10.16
CA GLY A 694 -3.31 -7.70 -10.92
C GLY A 694 -4.80 -7.68 -10.58
N ALA A 695 -5.53 -6.88 -11.35
CA ALA A 695 -6.91 -6.49 -11.10
C ALA A 695 -7.94 -7.58 -11.35
N ASP A 696 -7.64 -8.53 -12.22
CA ASP A 696 -8.55 -9.57 -12.67
C ASP A 696 -8.06 -10.95 -12.20
N GLU A 697 -8.94 -11.78 -11.65
CA GLU A 697 -8.61 -13.13 -11.23
C GLU A 697 -8.76 -14.12 -12.40
N SER A 698 -7.69 -14.82 -12.74
CA SER A 698 -7.75 -15.89 -13.74
C SER A 698 -8.31 -17.17 -13.13
N GLN A 699 -9.28 -17.78 -13.81
CA GLN A 699 -9.81 -19.12 -13.53
C GLN A 699 -8.97 -20.25 -14.14
N TYR A 700 -7.94 -19.91 -14.94
CA TYR A 700 -7.09 -20.90 -15.59
C TYR A 700 -6.33 -21.74 -14.56
N GLY A 701 -6.56 -23.06 -14.59
CA GLY A 701 -5.93 -24.01 -13.65
C GLY A 701 -6.38 -23.83 -12.20
N LYS A 702 -7.64 -23.40 -11.97
CA LYS A 702 -8.22 -23.20 -10.63
C LYS A 702 -9.63 -23.79 -10.46
N THR A 703 -10.12 -24.54 -11.43
CA THR A 703 -11.52 -25.01 -11.48
C THR A 703 -11.69 -26.48 -11.11
N ALA A 704 -10.61 -27.24 -10.92
CA ALA A 704 -10.66 -28.67 -10.68
C ALA A 704 -10.30 -29.01 -9.23
N ILE A 705 -11.14 -29.81 -8.57
CA ILE A 705 -10.79 -30.39 -7.27
C ILE A 705 -9.69 -31.43 -7.48
N SER A 706 -8.52 -31.19 -6.88
CA SER A 706 -7.42 -32.14 -6.88
C SER A 706 -7.76 -33.37 -6.06
N LYS A 707 -7.88 -34.53 -6.71
CA LYS A 707 -8.23 -35.79 -6.06
C LYS A 707 -7.09 -36.30 -5.19
N ALA A 708 -7.35 -36.49 -3.89
CA ALA A 708 -6.36 -36.97 -2.94
C ALA A 708 -5.96 -38.42 -3.24
N GLY A 709 -4.66 -38.67 -3.24
CA GLY A 709 -4.11 -40.01 -3.46
C GLY A 709 -2.73 -40.14 -2.87
N PHE A 710 -2.44 -41.26 -2.22
CA PHE A 710 -1.07 -41.61 -1.82
C PHE A 710 -0.82 -43.12 -1.90
N SER A 711 0.42 -43.48 -2.19
CA SER A 711 0.94 -44.85 -2.30
C SER A 711 1.97 -45.12 -1.22
N GLY A 712 1.92 -46.32 -0.65
CA GLY A 712 2.81 -46.81 0.40
C GLY A 712 2.37 -48.21 0.85
N PRO A 713 3.16 -48.89 1.70
CA PRO A 713 2.84 -50.23 2.15
C PRO A 713 1.67 -50.24 3.15
N ASP A 714 0.83 -51.27 3.12
CA ASP A 714 -0.28 -51.45 4.06
C ASP A 714 0.16 -52.00 5.43
N THR A 715 1.42 -52.43 5.53
CA THR A 715 2.05 -52.93 6.76
C THR A 715 3.40 -52.25 6.97
N VAL A 716 3.64 -51.70 8.15
CA VAL A 716 4.90 -51.07 8.55
C VAL A 716 5.42 -51.64 9.87
N PHE A 717 6.70 -51.47 10.14
CA PHE A 717 7.33 -51.97 11.37
C PHE A 717 7.51 -50.87 12.41
N VAL A 718 7.34 -51.22 13.68
CA VAL A 718 7.62 -50.30 14.80
C VAL A 718 9.05 -49.75 14.70
N GLY A 719 9.19 -48.44 14.82
CA GLY A 719 10.46 -47.71 14.77
C GLY A 719 11.08 -47.58 13.38
N SER A 720 10.50 -48.19 12.34
CA SER A 720 11.05 -48.16 10.97
C SER A 720 10.46 -47.00 10.15
N PRO A 721 11.26 -46.03 9.69
CA PRO A 721 10.80 -44.94 8.84
C PRO A 721 10.25 -45.44 7.51
N THR A 722 9.01 -45.06 7.20
CA THR A 722 8.31 -45.48 5.98
C THR A 722 7.80 -44.26 5.22
N ASN A 723 8.05 -44.20 3.91
CA ASN A 723 7.56 -43.13 3.04
C ASN A 723 6.21 -43.50 2.40
N TYR A 724 5.30 -42.54 2.41
CA TYR A 724 4.07 -42.53 1.63
C TYR A 724 4.16 -41.41 0.60
N PHE A 725 4.13 -41.79 -0.68
CA PHE A 725 4.26 -40.88 -1.81
C PHE A 725 2.88 -40.43 -2.25
N ASN A 726 2.71 -39.13 -2.41
CA ASN A 726 1.48 -38.56 -2.92
C ASN A 726 1.38 -38.84 -4.43
N ILE A 727 0.22 -39.34 -4.83
CA ILE A 727 -0.17 -39.68 -6.21
C ILE A 727 -1.44 -38.94 -6.62
N ALA A 728 -1.80 -37.87 -5.90
CA ALA A 728 -2.91 -37.00 -6.25
C ALA A 728 -2.75 -36.47 -7.67
N SER A 729 -3.87 -36.37 -8.39
CA SER A 729 -3.89 -35.81 -9.74
C SER A 729 -3.64 -34.31 -9.68
N VAL A 730 -2.48 -33.86 -10.17
CA VAL A 730 -2.11 -32.44 -10.20
C VAL A 730 -2.64 -31.76 -11.46
N THR A 731 -3.91 -31.38 -11.45
CA THR A 731 -4.48 -30.51 -12.50
C THR A 731 -4.28 -29.03 -12.19
N ASP A 732 -4.36 -28.68 -10.90
CA ASP A 732 -4.24 -27.31 -10.39
C ASP A 732 -3.13 -27.26 -9.33
N PRO A 733 -2.56 -26.07 -9.01
CA PRO A 733 -1.72 -25.91 -7.83
C PRO A 733 -2.48 -26.37 -6.58
N ASN A 734 -1.79 -26.95 -5.58
CA ASN A 734 -2.45 -27.53 -4.40
C ASN A 734 -1.61 -27.38 -3.13
N ASN A 735 -2.30 -27.32 -2.00
CA ASN A 735 -1.73 -27.59 -0.69
C ASN A 735 -2.02 -29.03 -0.25
N TYR A 736 -1.12 -29.57 0.58
CA TYR A 736 -1.18 -30.95 1.07
C TYR A 736 -1.00 -30.98 2.57
N ALA A 737 -1.94 -31.59 3.29
CA ALA A 737 -1.86 -31.79 4.73
C ALA A 737 -2.03 -33.28 5.07
N TYR A 738 -1.13 -33.81 5.90
CA TYR A 738 -1.20 -35.19 6.38
C TYR A 738 -1.64 -35.25 7.84
N TYR A 739 -2.55 -36.18 8.12
CA TYR A 739 -3.02 -36.51 9.46
C TYR A 739 -2.75 -37.99 9.75
N VAL A 740 -2.31 -38.28 10.96
CA VAL A 740 -2.13 -39.66 11.46
C VAL A 740 -3.01 -39.83 12.70
N ASN A 741 -3.91 -40.81 12.68
CA ASN A 741 -4.93 -41.03 13.71
C ASN A 741 -5.79 -39.79 14.01
N GLY A 742 -6.11 -39.03 12.95
CA GLY A 742 -6.88 -37.78 13.07
C GLY A 742 -6.08 -36.56 13.52
N THR A 743 -4.82 -36.72 13.94
CA THR A 743 -3.95 -35.62 14.38
C THR A 743 -3.13 -35.08 13.22
N PHE A 744 -3.10 -33.76 13.04
CA PHE A 744 -2.25 -33.10 12.04
C PHE A 744 -0.78 -33.38 12.31
N VAL A 745 -0.05 -33.85 11.29
CA VAL A 745 1.38 -34.16 11.40
C VAL A 745 2.22 -33.13 10.67
N LYS A 746 1.89 -32.81 9.42
CA LYS A 746 2.65 -31.82 8.61
C LYS A 746 1.95 -31.40 7.33
N ASP A 747 2.36 -30.24 6.82
CA ASP A 747 2.09 -29.76 5.46
C ASP A 747 3.25 -30.15 4.55
N SER A 748 3.07 -31.20 3.74
CA SER A 748 4.14 -31.71 2.87
C SER A 748 3.55 -32.53 1.74
N ILE A 749 4.21 -32.55 0.59
CA ILE A 749 3.78 -33.36 -0.55
C ILE A 749 3.83 -34.85 -0.18
N HIS A 750 4.84 -35.32 0.55
CA HIS A 750 4.99 -36.73 0.94
C HIS A 750 4.99 -36.89 2.45
N LEU A 751 4.58 -38.05 2.97
CA LEU A 751 4.67 -38.36 4.40
C LEU A 751 5.81 -39.34 4.67
N ASN A 752 6.70 -39.01 5.60
CA ASN A 752 7.61 -39.96 6.21
C ASN A 752 7.06 -40.28 7.61
N LEU A 753 6.75 -41.54 7.86
CA LEU A 753 6.09 -42.02 9.08
C LEU A 753 7.07 -42.89 9.88
N ILE A 754 7.19 -42.62 11.18
CA ILE A 754 7.83 -43.50 12.15
C ILE A 754 6.77 -43.86 13.20
N ALA A 755 6.35 -45.13 13.23
CA ALA A 755 5.33 -45.60 14.17
C ALA A 755 5.97 -46.17 15.44
N SER A 756 5.51 -45.75 16.62
CA SER A 756 6.13 -46.13 17.90
C SER A 756 5.48 -47.34 18.58
N ASN A 757 4.25 -47.69 18.22
CA ASN A 757 3.48 -48.77 18.86
C ASN A 757 2.81 -49.65 17.79
N THR A 758 2.68 -50.94 18.08
CA THR A 758 1.92 -51.88 17.25
C THR A 758 0.42 -51.57 17.26
N GLY A 759 -0.28 -51.98 16.21
CA GLY A 759 -1.72 -51.81 16.06
C GLY A 759 -2.08 -51.12 14.75
N SER A 760 -3.34 -50.73 14.63
CA SER A 760 -3.85 -50.08 13.43
C SER A 760 -3.67 -48.57 13.51
N ILE A 761 -3.11 -47.95 12.48
CA ILE A 761 -3.09 -46.49 12.35
C ILE A 761 -3.84 -46.06 11.09
N SER A 762 -4.47 -44.89 11.13
CA SER A 762 -5.08 -44.25 9.96
C SER A 762 -4.19 -43.13 9.45
N ILE A 763 -3.94 -43.10 8.15
CA ILE A 763 -3.23 -42.01 7.46
C ILE A 763 -4.25 -41.34 6.55
N LYS A 764 -4.44 -40.02 6.74
CA LYS A 764 -5.30 -39.19 5.90
C LYS A 764 -4.48 -38.13 5.20
N LEU A 765 -4.54 -38.09 3.88
CA LEU A 765 -4.06 -36.98 3.05
C LEU A 765 -5.25 -36.08 2.71
N VAL A 766 -5.12 -34.79 2.94
CA VAL A 766 -6.03 -33.76 2.46
C VAL A 766 -5.31 -32.97 1.35
N THR A 767 -5.93 -32.90 0.18
CA THR A 767 -5.55 -32.01 -0.93
C THR A 767 -6.47 -30.81 -0.92
N GLU A 768 -5.92 -29.62 -1.14
CA GLU A 768 -6.68 -28.37 -1.20
C GLU A 768 -6.29 -27.57 -2.45
N SER A 769 -7.29 -27.32 -3.29
CA SER A 769 -7.23 -26.52 -4.53
C SER A 769 -8.16 -25.31 -4.42
N CYS A 770 -8.13 -24.41 -5.39
CA CYS A 770 -9.09 -23.29 -5.46
C CYS A 770 -10.54 -23.76 -5.57
N ALA A 771 -10.78 -24.89 -6.23
CA ALA A 771 -12.11 -25.46 -6.42
C ALA A 771 -12.65 -26.19 -5.19
N GLY A 772 -11.79 -26.47 -4.19
CA GLY A 772 -12.18 -27.13 -2.96
C GLY A 772 -11.17 -28.17 -2.46
N LYS A 773 -11.60 -28.95 -1.48
CA LYS A 773 -10.81 -29.97 -0.80
C LYS A 773 -11.26 -31.36 -1.19
N ASP A 774 -10.31 -32.28 -1.27
CA ASP A 774 -10.55 -33.72 -1.27
C ASP A 774 -9.69 -34.39 -0.21
N SER A 775 -10.06 -35.60 0.22
CA SER A 775 -9.22 -36.36 1.14
C SER A 775 -9.33 -37.85 0.96
N LEU A 776 -8.20 -38.53 1.13
CA LEU A 776 -8.10 -39.99 1.13
C LEU A 776 -7.59 -40.45 2.49
N THR A 777 -8.28 -41.41 3.10
CA THR A 777 -7.84 -42.09 4.32
C THR A 777 -7.54 -43.55 4.02
N ARG A 778 -6.37 -44.04 4.41
CA ARG A 778 -6.01 -45.47 4.40
C ARG A 778 -5.64 -45.92 5.80
N THR A 779 -6.07 -47.11 6.16
CA THR A 779 -5.68 -47.78 7.41
C THR A 779 -4.53 -48.72 7.12
N ILE A 780 -3.46 -48.63 7.91
CA ILE A 780 -2.28 -49.49 7.79
C ILE A 780 -2.00 -50.19 9.12
N GLN A 781 -1.36 -51.35 9.07
CA GLN A 781 -1.02 -52.15 10.24
C GLN A 781 0.43 -51.90 10.66
N VAL A 782 0.65 -51.57 11.93
CA VAL A 782 1.97 -51.47 12.54
C VAL A 782 2.25 -52.77 13.30
N VAL A 783 3.26 -53.50 12.86
CA VAL A 783 3.63 -54.80 13.43
C VAL A 783 5.05 -54.75 14.00
N ASN A 784 5.35 -55.67 14.92
CA ASN A 784 6.74 -55.89 15.32
C ASN A 784 7.50 -56.61 14.19
N PRO A 785 8.80 -56.30 14.00
CA PRO A 785 9.66 -57.13 13.15
C PRO A 785 9.62 -58.59 13.60
N THR A 786 9.65 -59.52 12.65
CA THR A 786 9.70 -60.98 12.92
C THR A 786 11.08 -61.58 12.70
N ALA A 787 11.99 -60.82 12.10
CA ALA A 787 13.37 -61.20 11.88
C ALA A 787 14.31 -59.99 12.08
N LYS A 788 15.60 -60.26 12.32
CA LYS A 788 16.66 -59.24 12.25
C LYS A 788 16.64 -58.58 10.85
N PRO A 789 17.12 -57.33 10.71
CA PRO A 789 17.15 -56.67 9.41
C PRO A 789 17.93 -57.49 8.37
N ASN A 790 17.43 -57.54 7.14
CA ASN A 790 18.22 -57.99 6.01
C ASN A 790 18.89 -56.76 5.42
N THR A 791 20.10 -56.48 5.91
CA THR A 791 20.82 -55.23 5.64
C THR A 791 21.22 -55.12 4.18
N ARG A 792 20.78 -54.05 3.52
CA ARG A 792 21.06 -53.80 2.10
C ARG A 792 21.18 -52.31 1.87
N PHE A 793 22.09 -51.91 0.99
CA PHE A 793 22.23 -50.52 0.60
C PHE A 793 22.71 -50.37 -0.85
N LEU A 794 22.53 -49.17 -1.37
CA LEU A 794 23.01 -48.70 -2.67
C LEU A 794 23.79 -47.40 -2.49
N ALA A 795 24.63 -47.09 -3.48
CA ALA A 795 25.23 -45.77 -3.66
C ALA A 795 24.82 -45.26 -5.04
N ASP A 796 24.64 -43.95 -5.17
CA ASP A 796 24.36 -43.32 -6.47
C ASP A 796 25.56 -43.41 -7.43
N LYS A 797 26.79 -43.45 -6.90
CA LYS A 797 28.05 -43.59 -7.65
C LYS A 797 29.02 -44.52 -6.93
N SER A 798 29.83 -45.25 -7.69
CA SER A 798 30.90 -46.13 -7.19
C SER A 798 32.29 -45.80 -7.72
N ASN A 799 32.38 -45.01 -8.80
CA ASN A 799 33.63 -44.47 -9.32
C ASN A 799 33.49 -42.96 -9.36
N ILE A 800 34.31 -42.28 -8.59
CA ILE A 800 34.22 -40.83 -8.38
C ILE A 800 35.60 -40.19 -8.41
N MET A 801 35.65 -38.88 -8.59
CA MET A 801 36.87 -38.11 -8.39
C MET A 801 36.99 -37.64 -6.94
N GLN A 802 38.21 -37.39 -6.51
CA GLN A 802 38.49 -36.77 -5.22
C GLN A 802 37.69 -35.48 -5.07
N GLY A 803 37.06 -35.31 -3.90
CA GLY A 803 36.18 -34.19 -3.58
C GLY A 803 34.72 -34.42 -3.96
N GLU A 804 34.37 -35.49 -4.69
CA GLU A 804 32.97 -35.75 -5.04
C GLU A 804 32.16 -36.35 -3.88
N ILE A 805 30.84 -36.16 -4.00
CA ILE A 805 29.83 -36.57 -3.03
C ILE A 805 29.14 -37.85 -3.52
N VAL A 806 28.97 -38.81 -2.60
CA VAL A 806 28.20 -40.04 -2.78
C VAL A 806 27.00 -40.04 -1.84
N ARG A 807 25.83 -40.39 -2.35
CA ARG A 807 24.60 -40.57 -1.58
C ARG A 807 24.34 -42.05 -1.38
N PHE A 808 24.30 -42.48 -0.13
CA PHE A 808 23.95 -43.85 0.22
C PHE A 808 22.47 -43.95 0.52
N THR A 809 21.84 -45.01 0.02
CA THR A 809 20.43 -45.32 0.28
C THR A 809 20.33 -46.66 0.99
N ASP A 810 19.77 -46.66 2.19
CA ASP A 810 19.33 -47.86 2.90
C ASP A 810 18.11 -48.46 2.21
N ILE A 811 18.19 -49.75 1.90
CA ILE A 811 17.09 -50.55 1.34
C ILE A 811 16.94 -51.86 2.14
N SER A 812 17.31 -51.82 3.43
CA SER A 812 17.22 -52.95 4.34
C SER A 812 15.79 -53.41 4.52
N ARG A 813 15.57 -54.73 4.57
CA ARG A 813 14.25 -55.33 4.82
C ARG A 813 14.09 -55.72 6.30
N ASN A 814 12.88 -56.16 6.67
CA ASN A 814 12.53 -56.63 8.02
C ASN A 814 12.58 -55.54 9.10
N GLY A 815 12.18 -54.31 8.76
CA GLY A 815 11.90 -53.26 9.75
C GLY A 815 13.14 -52.71 10.46
N ALA A 816 14.18 -52.34 9.72
CA ALA A 816 15.32 -51.61 10.28
C ALA A 816 14.87 -50.28 10.90
N SER A 817 15.33 -49.99 12.12
CA SER A 817 14.99 -48.80 12.90
C SER A 817 16.21 -48.00 13.37
N SER A 818 17.42 -48.52 13.20
CA SER A 818 18.67 -47.79 13.43
C SER A 818 19.78 -48.28 12.51
N TRP A 819 20.73 -47.39 12.20
CA TRP A 819 21.79 -47.61 11.23
C TRP A 819 23.16 -47.23 11.82
N LYS A 820 24.20 -47.91 11.34
CA LYS A 820 25.60 -47.54 11.55
C LYS A 820 26.37 -47.79 10.27
N TRP A 821 26.94 -46.74 9.71
CA TRP A 821 27.81 -46.76 8.55
C TRP A 821 29.27 -46.74 9.00
N ASP A 822 30.05 -47.68 8.47
CA ASP A 822 31.49 -47.77 8.68
C ASP A 822 32.18 -47.77 7.32
N VAL A 823 33.10 -46.83 7.12
CA VAL A 823 33.80 -46.60 5.85
C VAL A 823 35.28 -46.64 6.13
N SER A 824 36.00 -47.54 5.45
CA SER A 824 37.43 -47.75 5.67
C SER A 824 38.20 -47.73 4.34
N PRO A 825 39.41 -47.13 4.28
CA PRO A 825 40.10 -46.46 5.38
C PRO A 825 39.43 -45.13 5.78
N ASP A 826 39.38 -44.85 7.08
CA ASP A 826 38.78 -43.63 7.65
C ASP A 826 39.73 -42.43 7.61
N SER A 827 41.02 -42.71 7.54
CA SER A 827 42.09 -41.75 7.71
C SER A 827 43.33 -42.10 6.89
N THR A 828 44.13 -41.09 6.60
CA THR A 828 45.47 -41.22 6.02
C THR A 828 46.43 -40.34 6.80
N TYR A 829 47.72 -40.56 6.63
CA TYR A 829 48.76 -39.69 7.17
C TYR A 829 49.30 -38.79 6.06
N ASP A 830 49.39 -37.50 6.36
CA ASP A 830 50.19 -36.54 5.61
C ASP A 830 51.34 -36.10 6.53
N GLY A 831 52.55 -36.58 6.24
CA GLY A 831 53.66 -36.56 7.21
C GLY A 831 53.29 -37.29 8.52
N ALA A 832 53.40 -36.58 9.65
CA ALA A 832 53.02 -37.10 10.97
C ALA A 832 51.54 -36.84 11.34
N THR A 833 50.77 -36.16 10.48
CA THR A 833 49.42 -35.69 10.79
C THR A 833 48.37 -36.64 10.24
N LYS A 834 47.47 -37.14 11.11
CA LYS A 834 46.32 -37.96 10.73
C LYS A 834 45.21 -37.06 10.17
N ILE A 835 44.86 -37.26 8.90
CA ILE A 835 43.78 -36.54 8.22
C ILE A 835 42.64 -37.48 7.85
N ALA A 836 41.39 -36.99 7.95
CA ALA A 836 40.21 -37.77 7.58
C ALA A 836 40.15 -37.96 6.06
N ARG A 837 39.70 -39.12 5.61
CA ARG A 837 39.60 -39.46 4.19
C ARG A 837 38.25 -39.11 3.55
N TYR A 838 37.24 -38.87 4.37
CA TYR A 838 35.90 -38.48 3.96
C TYR A 838 35.22 -37.65 5.06
N LYS A 839 34.12 -36.98 4.74
CA LYS A 839 33.26 -36.29 5.71
C LYS A 839 31.78 -36.44 5.35
N TYR A 840 30.93 -36.46 6.36
CA TYR A 840 29.49 -36.42 6.18
C TYR A 840 29.03 -34.99 5.89
N LEU A 841 28.06 -34.84 4.99
CA LEU A 841 27.51 -33.56 4.57
C LEU A 841 26.03 -33.44 4.93
N TYR A 842 25.50 -32.21 4.84
CA TYR A 842 24.08 -31.90 4.99
C TYR A 842 23.46 -32.36 6.33
N GLY A 843 24.24 -32.32 7.40
CA GLY A 843 23.81 -32.75 8.73
C GLY A 843 23.69 -34.28 8.89
N THR A 844 24.10 -35.06 7.90
CA THR A 844 24.13 -36.52 8.01
C THR A 844 25.30 -37.00 8.87
N SER A 845 25.23 -38.25 9.32
CA SER A 845 26.22 -38.89 10.19
C SER A 845 26.30 -40.38 9.89
N SER A 846 27.23 -41.07 10.56
CA SER A 846 27.30 -42.53 10.52
C SER A 846 26.05 -43.24 11.03
N SER A 847 25.14 -42.55 11.75
CA SER A 847 23.88 -43.13 12.24
C SER A 847 22.64 -42.75 11.43
N THR A 848 22.81 -41.93 10.39
CA THR A 848 21.70 -41.52 9.51
C THR A 848 21.31 -42.68 8.59
N GLN A 849 20.01 -42.90 8.35
CA GLN A 849 19.53 -43.95 7.44
C GLN A 849 20.17 -43.86 6.04
N ASN A 850 20.16 -42.65 5.45
CA ASN A 850 20.67 -42.37 4.11
C ASN A 850 21.75 -41.28 4.18
N PRO A 851 23.02 -41.60 4.50
CA PRO A 851 24.06 -40.60 4.67
C PRO A 851 24.56 -40.07 3.33
N VAL A 852 25.09 -38.84 3.37
CA VAL A 852 25.73 -38.21 2.23
C VAL A 852 27.19 -37.94 2.58
N ILE A 853 28.11 -38.54 1.83
CA ILE A 853 29.53 -38.57 2.18
C ILE A 853 30.35 -37.94 1.04
N GLN A 854 31.22 -36.99 1.38
CA GLN A 854 32.23 -36.46 0.48
C GLN A 854 33.55 -37.19 0.71
N PHE A 855 34.11 -37.81 -0.34
CA PHE A 855 35.41 -38.47 -0.26
C PHE A 855 36.51 -37.51 -0.70
N ILE A 856 37.45 -37.20 0.19
CA ILE A 856 38.41 -36.11 0.00
C ILE A 856 39.84 -36.61 -0.24
N VAL A 857 40.08 -37.91 -0.17
CA VAL A 857 41.37 -38.54 -0.47
C VAL A 857 41.16 -39.64 -1.52
N PRO A 858 42.06 -39.82 -2.51
CA PRO A 858 41.97 -40.89 -3.49
C PRO A 858 42.12 -42.27 -2.87
N GLY A 859 41.66 -43.32 -3.55
CA GLY A 859 41.80 -44.71 -3.11
C GLY A 859 40.51 -45.50 -3.16
N LYS A 860 40.56 -46.76 -2.72
CA LYS A 860 39.41 -47.65 -2.67
C LYS A 860 38.87 -47.75 -1.24
N TYR A 861 37.56 -47.67 -1.12
CA TYR A 861 36.86 -47.66 0.17
C TYR A 861 35.94 -48.87 0.29
N LYS A 862 36.10 -49.60 1.39
CA LYS A 862 35.10 -50.56 1.87
C LYS A 862 34.01 -49.79 2.61
N VAL A 863 32.76 -50.08 2.29
CA VAL A 863 31.59 -49.50 2.96
C VAL A 863 30.78 -50.60 3.61
N CYS A 864 30.51 -50.46 4.90
CA CYS A 864 29.67 -51.36 5.66
C CYS A 864 28.44 -50.61 6.20
N LEU A 865 27.26 -51.17 6.00
CA LEU A 865 26.05 -50.76 6.70
C LEU A 865 25.71 -51.83 7.73
N THR A 866 25.48 -51.41 8.97
CA THR A 866 24.83 -52.22 10.01
C THR A 866 23.45 -51.64 10.25
N ALA A 867 22.41 -52.42 9.97
CA ALA A 867 21.03 -52.06 10.28
C ALA A 867 20.53 -52.91 11.45
N ALA A 868 19.81 -52.30 12.39
CA ALA A 868 19.29 -52.97 13.58
C ALA A 868 17.81 -52.70 13.80
N ASN A 869 17.15 -53.65 14.47
CA ASN A 869 15.82 -53.54 15.06
C ASN A 869 15.83 -54.20 16.45
N ASN A 870 14.67 -54.31 17.09
CA ASN A 870 14.53 -54.91 18.44
C ASN A 870 14.90 -56.40 18.53
N LEU A 871 14.99 -57.12 17.39
CA LEU A 871 15.43 -58.52 17.34
C LEU A 871 16.94 -58.68 17.13
N GLY A 872 17.64 -57.58 16.86
CA GLY A 872 19.10 -57.55 16.68
C GLY A 872 19.50 -56.82 15.39
N SER A 873 20.77 -56.98 15.01
CA SER A 873 21.38 -56.30 13.86
C SER A 873 21.93 -57.29 12.84
N ASN A 874 22.17 -56.77 11.63
CA ASN A 874 22.91 -57.45 10.59
C ASN A 874 23.80 -56.44 9.85
N THR A 875 24.93 -56.88 9.32
CA THR A 875 25.92 -56.02 8.66
C THR A 875 26.19 -56.53 7.25
N LEU A 876 26.12 -55.63 6.27
CA LEU A 876 26.59 -55.89 4.91
C LEU A 876 27.79 -54.99 4.63
N CYS A 877 28.92 -55.60 4.27
CA CYS A 877 30.11 -54.90 3.81
C CYS A 877 30.33 -55.12 2.32
N ARG A 878 30.67 -54.06 1.61
CA ARG A 878 31.13 -54.10 0.22
C ARG A 878 32.56 -53.59 0.16
N THR A 879 33.49 -54.46 -0.16
CA THR A 879 34.92 -54.13 -0.37
C THR A 879 35.09 -53.42 -1.71
N ASP A 880 36.03 -52.48 -1.79
CA ASP A 880 36.31 -51.69 -3.00
C ASP A 880 35.05 -51.04 -3.62
N TYR A 881 34.07 -50.70 -2.78
CA TYR A 881 32.76 -50.28 -3.24
C TYR A 881 32.74 -48.87 -3.83
N ILE A 882 33.55 -47.97 -3.26
CA ILE A 882 33.80 -46.64 -3.80
C ILE A 882 35.27 -46.55 -4.20
N THR A 883 35.52 -46.26 -5.47
CA THR A 883 36.85 -45.97 -6.01
C THR A 883 36.94 -44.47 -6.27
N VAL A 884 37.86 -43.81 -5.58
CA VAL A 884 38.12 -42.37 -5.66
C VAL A 884 39.39 -42.16 -6.45
N GLN A 885 39.28 -41.53 -7.61
CA GLN A 885 40.41 -41.21 -8.49
C GLN A 885 41.05 -39.88 -8.07
N THR A 886 42.38 -39.79 -8.15
CA THR A 886 43.09 -38.52 -7.92
C THR A 886 42.59 -37.47 -8.91
N ALA A 887 42.34 -36.26 -8.38
CA ALA A 887 41.93 -35.09 -9.15
C ALA A 887 42.67 -33.87 -8.60
N ILE A 888 43.24 -33.07 -9.49
CA ILE A 888 44.03 -31.89 -9.12
C ILE A 888 43.78 -30.74 -10.08
N SER A 889 43.80 -29.51 -9.55
CA SER A 889 43.80 -28.29 -10.35
C SER A 889 45.20 -27.73 -10.42
N ILE A 890 45.62 -27.24 -11.60
CA ILE A 890 46.88 -26.52 -11.73
C ILE A 890 46.87 -25.31 -10.78
N ALA A 891 47.91 -25.20 -9.95
CA ALA A 891 48.11 -24.06 -9.06
C ALA A 891 49.22 -23.12 -9.55
N ALA A 892 49.26 -21.92 -8.96
CA ALA A 892 50.27 -20.91 -9.29
C ALA A 892 51.70 -21.38 -8.95
N ASN A 893 51.85 -22.13 -7.86
CA ASN A 893 53.10 -22.77 -7.47
C ASN A 893 53.21 -24.15 -8.13
N LEU A 894 54.43 -24.55 -8.49
CA LEU A 894 54.69 -25.87 -9.08
C LEU A 894 54.24 -26.99 -8.13
N GLN A 895 53.26 -27.77 -8.57
CA GLN A 895 52.83 -28.99 -7.91
C GLN A 895 53.52 -30.21 -8.55
N THR A 896 53.87 -31.21 -7.75
CA THR A 896 54.38 -32.50 -8.27
C THR A 896 53.41 -33.61 -7.92
N ILE A 897 52.98 -34.39 -8.91
CA ILE A 897 52.13 -35.56 -8.74
C ILE A 897 52.92 -36.81 -9.05
N THR A 898 52.83 -37.80 -8.15
CA THR A 898 53.49 -39.10 -8.29
C THR A 898 52.52 -40.25 -8.52
N ASP A 899 51.20 -39.99 -8.51
CA ASP A 899 50.18 -40.97 -8.82
C ASP A 899 50.29 -41.51 -10.24
N ALA A 900 49.98 -42.79 -10.42
CA ALA A 900 50.03 -43.45 -11.73
C ALA A 900 48.95 -42.94 -12.72
N SER A 901 47.89 -42.30 -12.21
CA SER A 901 46.87 -41.66 -13.04
C SER A 901 46.11 -40.61 -12.24
N ALA A 902 45.74 -39.49 -12.85
CA ALA A 902 44.85 -38.51 -12.23
C ALA A 902 44.08 -37.70 -13.29
N TYR A 903 43.01 -37.06 -12.84
CA TYR A 903 42.38 -35.95 -13.56
C TYR A 903 43.11 -34.65 -13.24
N ILE A 904 43.28 -33.82 -14.26
CA ILE A 904 43.89 -32.51 -14.17
C ILE A 904 42.88 -31.50 -14.69
N PHE A 905 42.68 -30.46 -13.90
CA PHE A 905 41.84 -29.32 -14.22
C PHE A 905 42.69 -28.06 -14.28
N ASP A 906 42.17 -27.02 -14.92
CA ASP A 906 42.65 -25.67 -14.71
C ASP A 906 42.38 -25.19 -13.26
N ASN A 907 42.72 -23.94 -12.98
CA ASN A 907 42.65 -23.36 -11.64
C ASN A 907 41.23 -22.97 -11.18
N GLY A 908 40.23 -23.01 -12.07
CA GLY A 908 38.81 -22.94 -11.77
C GLY A 908 38.21 -24.26 -11.27
N GLY A 909 38.92 -25.37 -11.48
CA GLY A 909 38.50 -26.71 -11.08
C GLY A 909 37.58 -27.37 -12.10
N LYS A 910 36.86 -28.41 -11.67
CA LYS A 910 36.03 -29.23 -12.56
C LYS A 910 34.82 -28.49 -13.16
N ASP A 911 34.21 -27.62 -12.36
CA ASP A 911 32.90 -27.00 -12.65
C ASP A 911 32.96 -25.46 -12.67
N GLY A 912 34.15 -24.86 -12.56
CA GLY A 912 34.34 -23.41 -12.52
C GLY A 912 35.24 -22.92 -13.65
N ASP A 913 35.01 -21.69 -14.10
CA ASP A 913 35.87 -21.05 -15.11
C ASP A 913 37.26 -20.75 -14.52
N TYR A 914 38.31 -20.84 -15.36
CA TYR A 914 39.66 -20.45 -14.94
C TYR A 914 39.73 -18.96 -14.61
N THR A 915 40.75 -18.50 -13.88
CA THR A 915 40.84 -17.07 -13.53
C THR A 915 41.72 -16.29 -14.50
N ASN A 916 41.40 -15.01 -14.68
CA ASN A 916 42.24 -14.07 -15.42
C ASN A 916 43.62 -13.92 -14.74
N SER A 917 44.64 -13.67 -15.56
CA SER A 917 46.03 -13.37 -15.20
C SER A 917 46.69 -14.48 -14.39
N PHE A 918 46.24 -15.70 -14.61
CA PHE A 918 46.74 -16.90 -13.98
C PHE A 918 48.01 -17.37 -14.69
N LYS A 919 49.01 -17.73 -13.90
CA LYS A 919 50.18 -18.48 -14.37
C LYS A 919 50.44 -19.60 -13.38
N GLY A 920 50.38 -20.83 -13.86
CA GLY A 920 50.53 -22.01 -13.02
C GLY A 920 51.23 -23.15 -13.74
N SER A 921 51.72 -24.12 -12.96
CA SER A 921 52.44 -25.26 -13.50
C SER A 921 52.28 -26.53 -12.67
N LEU A 922 52.43 -27.67 -13.33
CA LEU A 922 52.26 -28.99 -12.78
C LEU A 922 53.31 -29.95 -13.35
N LEU A 923 54.01 -30.67 -12.49
CA LEU A 923 54.90 -31.76 -12.85
C LEU A 923 54.25 -33.10 -12.53
N ILE A 924 54.05 -33.92 -13.55
CA ILE A 924 53.66 -35.32 -13.42
C ILE A 924 54.94 -36.14 -13.44
N ALA A 925 55.32 -36.71 -12.30
CA ALA A 925 56.54 -37.51 -12.13
C ALA A 925 56.31 -38.81 -11.33
N PRO A 926 55.39 -39.69 -11.78
CA PRO A 926 55.29 -41.05 -11.25
C PRO A 926 56.55 -41.88 -11.59
N CYS A 927 56.69 -43.05 -10.97
CA CYS A 927 57.70 -44.04 -11.38
C CYS A 927 57.29 -44.70 -12.72
N ALA A 928 57.52 -43.99 -13.82
CA ALA A 928 57.04 -44.36 -15.15
C ALA A 928 58.14 -44.32 -16.21
N GLU A 929 57.99 -45.14 -17.25
CA GLU A 929 58.77 -44.97 -18.49
C GLU A 929 58.05 -44.05 -19.48
N GLU A 930 56.71 -44.07 -19.49
CA GLU A 930 55.89 -43.23 -20.34
C GLU A 930 54.69 -42.68 -19.57
N ILE A 931 54.30 -41.44 -19.87
CA ILE A 931 53.07 -40.82 -19.38
C ILE A 931 52.21 -40.46 -20.59
N TYR A 932 50.95 -40.86 -20.53
CA TYR A 932 49.93 -40.60 -21.54
C TYR A 932 48.95 -39.58 -20.99
N LEU A 933 48.57 -38.59 -21.80
CA LEU A 933 47.61 -37.54 -21.44
C LEU A 933 46.58 -37.39 -22.57
N VAL A 934 45.31 -37.26 -22.20
CA VAL A 934 44.21 -36.94 -23.11
C VAL A 934 43.41 -35.76 -22.55
N PHE A 935 42.87 -34.91 -23.43
CA PHE A 935 41.93 -33.86 -23.04
C PHE A 935 40.50 -34.34 -23.27
N LYS A 936 39.68 -34.29 -22.21
CA LYS A 936 38.24 -34.59 -22.24
C LYS A 936 37.40 -33.34 -22.51
N LYS A 937 37.88 -32.18 -22.07
CA LYS A 937 37.33 -30.86 -22.36
C LYS A 937 38.48 -29.87 -22.57
N PHE A 938 38.28 -28.91 -23.47
CA PHE A 938 39.24 -27.85 -23.72
C PHE A 938 38.52 -26.62 -24.30
N ASP A 939 38.46 -25.54 -23.55
CA ASP A 939 37.89 -24.26 -23.94
C ASP A 939 38.64 -23.09 -23.26
N LEU A 940 39.63 -22.57 -23.97
CA LEU A 940 40.44 -21.40 -23.57
C LEU A 940 40.17 -20.22 -24.50
N GLU A 941 40.41 -18.99 -24.03
CA GLU A 941 40.24 -17.79 -24.85
C GLU A 941 41.13 -17.85 -26.10
N CYS A 942 40.50 -17.63 -27.26
CA CYS A 942 41.11 -17.77 -28.57
C CYS A 942 42.37 -16.91 -28.76
N GLY A 943 43.55 -17.53 -28.82
CA GLY A 943 44.80 -16.86 -29.17
C GLY A 943 45.40 -16.00 -28.05
N TYR A 944 44.75 -15.89 -26.90
CA TYR A 944 45.22 -15.08 -25.77
C TYR A 944 45.61 -15.95 -24.55
N ASP A 945 44.95 -17.08 -24.38
CA ASP A 945 45.19 -18.02 -23.28
C ASP A 945 45.76 -19.34 -23.77
N TYR A 946 46.75 -19.87 -23.04
CA TYR A 946 47.56 -20.98 -23.52
C TYR A 946 47.84 -22.04 -22.45
N LEU A 947 47.68 -23.31 -22.85
CA LEU A 947 48.18 -24.48 -22.12
C LEU A 947 49.33 -25.12 -22.89
N ARG A 948 50.44 -25.39 -22.19
CA ARG A 948 51.65 -25.98 -22.77
C ARG A 948 51.98 -27.28 -22.05
N VAL A 949 52.23 -28.33 -22.83
CA VAL A 949 52.58 -29.67 -22.34
C VAL A 949 53.98 -30.04 -22.86
N PHE A 950 54.84 -30.56 -22.00
CA PHE A 950 56.23 -30.90 -22.31
C PHE A 950 56.56 -32.33 -21.84
N ASP A 951 57.35 -33.04 -22.64
CA ASP A 951 58.03 -34.26 -22.25
C ASP A 951 59.34 -33.89 -21.53
N GLY A 952 59.32 -33.91 -20.20
CA GLY A 952 60.42 -33.45 -19.35
C GLY A 952 59.99 -33.03 -17.94
N SER A 953 60.97 -32.60 -17.13
CA SER A 953 60.72 -32.14 -15.75
C SER A 953 60.33 -30.66 -15.64
N ASP A 954 60.49 -29.90 -16.72
CA ASP A 954 60.27 -28.46 -16.79
C ASP A 954 59.87 -28.04 -18.22
N ASN A 955 59.67 -26.73 -18.42
CA ASN A 955 59.32 -26.15 -19.72
C ASN A 955 60.48 -26.10 -20.74
N LYS A 956 61.65 -26.69 -20.44
CA LYS A 956 62.74 -26.91 -21.40
C LYS A 956 62.67 -28.30 -22.04
N GLY A 957 61.75 -29.15 -21.58
CA GLY A 957 61.46 -30.46 -22.19
C GLY A 957 60.97 -30.35 -23.63
N LYS A 958 60.83 -31.50 -24.30
CA LYS A 958 60.33 -31.52 -25.69
C LYS A 958 58.86 -31.08 -25.71
N PRO A 959 58.47 -30.02 -26.45
CA PRO A 959 57.07 -29.61 -26.56
C PRO A 959 56.19 -30.74 -27.13
N LEU A 960 55.07 -31.01 -26.46
CA LEU A 960 53.98 -31.88 -26.91
C LEU A 960 52.75 -31.07 -27.34
N HIS A 961 52.90 -29.75 -27.49
CA HIS A 961 51.90 -28.78 -27.93
C HIS A 961 52.34 -28.11 -29.24
N CYS A 962 51.46 -27.34 -29.90
CA CYS A 962 51.87 -26.61 -31.11
C CYS A 962 52.87 -25.50 -30.79
N THR A 963 53.91 -25.39 -31.60
CA THR A 963 54.99 -24.40 -31.43
C THR A 963 54.80 -23.14 -32.27
N SER A 964 53.76 -23.07 -33.11
CA SER A 964 53.41 -21.89 -33.89
C SER A 964 52.67 -20.86 -33.02
N ASN A 965 53.10 -19.59 -33.06
CA ASN A 965 52.42 -18.52 -32.35
C ASN A 965 51.19 -18.05 -33.15
N ILE A 966 50.02 -18.06 -32.53
CA ILE A 966 48.74 -17.76 -33.17
C ILE A 966 48.11 -16.55 -32.45
N LEU A 967 48.41 -15.35 -32.94
CA LEU A 967 47.70 -14.09 -32.62
C LEU A 967 47.60 -13.64 -31.14
N GLY A 968 48.63 -13.83 -30.29
CA GLY A 968 48.62 -13.19 -28.96
C GLY A 968 49.93 -13.14 -28.16
N VAL A 969 49.82 -12.65 -26.91
CA VAL A 969 50.94 -12.24 -26.01
C VAL A 969 51.49 -13.34 -25.10
N ASN A 970 50.79 -14.48 -24.96
CA ASN A 970 51.14 -15.58 -24.05
C ASN A 970 51.54 -16.90 -24.75
N GLY A 971 51.55 -16.94 -26.09
CA GLY A 971 51.83 -18.13 -26.91
C GLY A 971 53.32 -18.35 -27.24
N PRO A 972 53.69 -19.51 -27.85
CA PRO A 972 52.83 -20.55 -28.42
C PRO A 972 52.35 -21.63 -27.42
N GLY A 973 51.25 -22.33 -27.72
CA GLY A 973 50.62 -23.37 -26.88
C GLY A 973 49.27 -23.83 -27.43
N PHE A 974 48.58 -24.71 -26.72
CA PHE A 974 47.17 -25.03 -27.01
C PHE A 974 46.25 -23.88 -26.60
N THR A 975 45.31 -23.49 -27.47
CA THR A 975 44.39 -22.36 -27.28
C THR A 975 43.08 -22.56 -28.06
N GLY A 976 41.99 -21.90 -27.65
CA GLY A 976 40.66 -21.98 -28.28
C GLY A 976 39.71 -23.02 -27.67
N GLY A 977 38.52 -23.16 -28.26
CA GLY A 977 37.46 -24.03 -27.75
C GLY A 977 36.16 -24.01 -28.56
N SER A 978 35.24 -24.92 -28.22
CA SER A 978 33.96 -25.10 -28.94
C SER A 978 32.96 -23.98 -28.70
N LEU A 979 33.05 -23.23 -27.59
CA LEU A 979 32.11 -22.15 -27.27
C LEU A 979 32.47 -20.82 -27.94
N VAL A 980 33.76 -20.56 -28.16
CA VAL A 980 34.25 -19.22 -28.57
C VAL A 980 34.93 -19.23 -29.93
N CYS A 981 35.38 -20.39 -30.47
CA CYS A 981 36.22 -20.45 -31.67
C CYS A 981 35.82 -21.48 -32.74
N ALA A 982 34.58 -21.97 -32.77
CA ALA A 982 34.17 -23.09 -33.63
C ALA A 982 34.34 -22.88 -35.16
N SER A 983 34.72 -21.68 -35.64
CA SER A 983 34.78 -21.36 -37.07
C SER A 983 36.07 -20.69 -37.58
N SER A 984 37.17 -20.61 -36.80
CA SER A 984 38.42 -19.97 -37.28
C SER A 984 39.50 -21.02 -37.63
N SER A 985 40.11 -20.89 -38.81
CA SER A 985 41.15 -21.77 -39.35
C SER A 985 42.54 -21.58 -38.71
N THR A 986 42.60 -20.95 -37.54
CA THR A 986 43.83 -20.52 -36.87
C THR A 986 43.70 -20.76 -35.37
N THR A 987 43.48 -22.00 -34.93
CA THR A 987 43.54 -22.40 -33.51
C THR A 987 44.37 -23.68 -33.38
N CYS A 988 45.20 -23.78 -32.34
CA CYS A 988 45.88 -25.01 -31.96
C CYS A 988 45.11 -25.63 -30.79
N MET A 989 44.12 -26.45 -31.08
CA MET A 989 43.29 -27.10 -30.06
C MET A 989 43.56 -28.61 -30.06
N PRO A 990 43.74 -29.25 -28.89
CA PRO A 990 43.84 -30.70 -28.83
C PRO A 990 42.48 -31.33 -29.16
N ALA A 991 42.45 -32.31 -30.05
CA ALA A 991 41.25 -33.09 -30.31
C ALA A 991 41.01 -34.09 -29.16
N ALA A 992 39.75 -34.46 -28.92
CA ALA A 992 39.40 -35.47 -27.90
C ALA A 992 40.00 -36.87 -28.22
N THR A 993 40.46 -37.09 -29.45
CA THR A 993 41.17 -38.31 -29.88
C THR A 993 42.69 -38.22 -29.71
N ASP A 994 43.24 -37.04 -29.42
CA ASP A 994 44.68 -36.87 -29.31
C ASP A 994 45.18 -37.48 -28.01
N THR A 995 46.25 -38.26 -28.10
CA THR A 995 46.97 -38.84 -26.96
C THR A 995 48.39 -38.32 -26.96
N PHE A 996 48.73 -37.52 -25.96
CA PHE A 996 50.06 -36.95 -25.78
C PHE A 996 50.91 -37.91 -24.96
N VAL A 997 52.12 -38.23 -25.43
CA VAL A 997 53.00 -39.21 -24.79
C VAL A 997 54.32 -38.56 -24.43
N ALA A 998 54.61 -38.48 -23.14
CA ALA A 998 55.93 -38.11 -22.63
C ALA A 998 56.75 -39.37 -22.37
N LYS A 999 57.87 -39.52 -23.09
CA LYS A 999 58.75 -40.71 -23.05
C LYS A 999 59.91 -40.59 -22.06
N SER A 1000 60.07 -39.43 -21.42
CA SER A 1000 61.06 -39.23 -20.35
C SER A 1000 60.61 -39.80 -19.00
N GLY A 1001 59.40 -40.36 -18.91
CA GLY A 1001 58.78 -40.74 -17.64
C GLY A 1001 58.30 -39.55 -16.80
N LYS A 1002 58.39 -38.33 -17.34
CA LYS A 1002 57.95 -37.09 -16.69
C LYS A 1002 57.23 -36.17 -17.68
N MET A 1003 56.17 -35.50 -17.24
CA MET A 1003 55.40 -34.57 -18.06
C MET A 1003 55.19 -33.26 -17.30
N PHE A 1004 55.63 -32.15 -17.88
CA PHE A 1004 55.44 -30.82 -17.32
C PHE A 1004 54.32 -30.09 -18.07
N ILE A 1005 53.40 -29.49 -17.33
CA ILE A 1005 52.27 -28.74 -17.87
C ILE A 1005 52.32 -27.33 -17.29
N GLU A 1006 52.15 -26.31 -18.11
CA GLU A 1006 52.00 -24.92 -17.65
C GLU A 1006 50.84 -24.22 -18.37
N MET A 1007 50.11 -23.40 -17.61
CA MET A 1007 48.99 -22.60 -18.11
C MET A 1007 49.29 -21.11 -17.91
N THR A 1008 48.90 -20.28 -18.86
CA THR A 1008 49.03 -18.82 -18.77
C THR A 1008 47.80 -18.16 -19.39
N THR A 1009 47.17 -17.26 -18.63
CA THR A 1009 45.96 -16.54 -19.05
C THR A 1009 46.13 -15.02 -19.04
N ASP A 1010 45.32 -14.34 -19.83
CA ASP A 1010 45.31 -12.89 -20.05
C ASP A 1010 44.42 -12.15 -19.00
N THR A 1011 44.03 -10.90 -19.23
CA THR A 1011 43.25 -10.13 -18.23
C THR A 1011 41.73 -10.25 -18.34
N LYS A 1012 41.18 -11.02 -19.29
CA LYS A 1012 39.75 -11.03 -19.65
C LYS A 1012 39.21 -12.46 -19.88
N SER A 1013 37.90 -12.53 -20.07
CA SER A 1013 37.19 -13.69 -20.63
C SER A 1013 37.54 -15.05 -19.99
N PRO A 1014 37.33 -15.24 -18.67
CA PRO A 1014 37.45 -16.57 -18.10
C PRO A 1014 36.40 -17.49 -18.73
N LEU A 1015 36.84 -18.68 -19.16
CA LEU A 1015 36.00 -19.69 -19.81
C LEU A 1015 36.07 -21.02 -19.03
N PRO A 1016 35.25 -22.03 -19.39
CA PRO A 1016 35.20 -23.30 -18.65
C PRO A 1016 36.51 -24.11 -18.61
N GLY A 1017 37.55 -23.72 -19.35
CA GLY A 1017 38.91 -24.23 -19.15
C GLY A 1017 39.13 -25.62 -19.73
N PHE A 1018 39.87 -26.47 -19.03
CA PHE A 1018 40.19 -27.81 -19.53
C PHE A 1018 40.04 -28.90 -18.48
N GLU A 1019 39.69 -30.09 -18.95
CA GLU A 1019 39.70 -31.34 -18.19
C GLU A 1019 40.59 -32.31 -18.93
N ALA A 1020 41.69 -32.72 -18.30
CA ALA A 1020 42.59 -33.72 -18.84
C ALA A 1020 42.66 -34.95 -17.93
N TYR A 1021 42.97 -36.10 -18.52
CA TYR A 1021 43.21 -37.33 -17.79
C TYR A 1021 44.55 -37.90 -18.23
N TYR A 1022 45.39 -38.24 -17.26
CA TYR A 1022 46.65 -38.92 -17.54
C TYR A 1022 46.70 -40.30 -16.90
N TRP A 1023 47.49 -41.18 -17.51
CA TRP A 1023 47.92 -42.44 -16.92
C TRP A 1023 49.36 -42.73 -17.30
N SER A 1024 50.06 -43.49 -16.47
CA SER A 1024 51.44 -43.84 -16.71
C SER A 1024 51.59 -45.32 -17.03
N LYS A 1025 52.59 -45.61 -17.87
CA LYS A 1025 53.15 -46.94 -18.02
C LYS A 1025 54.28 -47.07 -17.00
N PRO A 1026 54.17 -47.95 -16.00
CA PRO A 1026 55.19 -48.11 -14.98
C PRO A 1026 56.54 -48.43 -15.61
N LYS A 1027 57.61 -47.88 -15.05
CA LYS A 1027 58.97 -48.21 -15.48
C LYS A 1027 59.22 -49.70 -15.24
N ALA A 1028 59.57 -50.46 -16.27
CA ALA A 1028 59.98 -51.85 -16.10
C ALA A 1028 61.28 -51.88 -15.28
N GLN A 1029 61.21 -52.37 -14.03
CA GLN A 1029 62.40 -52.57 -13.22
C GLN A 1029 62.90 -54.02 -13.34
N PRO A 1030 64.20 -54.24 -13.59
CA PRO A 1030 64.77 -55.57 -13.51
C PRO A 1030 64.60 -56.11 -12.07
N LYS A 1031 64.35 -57.41 -11.94
CA LYS A 1031 64.29 -58.06 -10.62
C LYS A 1031 65.60 -57.76 -9.86
N PRO A 1032 65.55 -57.32 -8.59
CA PRO A 1032 66.74 -57.22 -7.78
C PRO A 1032 67.46 -58.57 -7.75
N THR A 1033 68.76 -58.57 -8.02
CA THR A 1033 69.58 -59.78 -7.90
C THR A 1033 70.16 -59.80 -6.51
N ALA A 1034 69.63 -60.69 -5.66
CA ALA A 1034 70.11 -60.86 -4.30
C ALA A 1034 71.54 -61.42 -4.31
N SER A 1035 72.45 -60.77 -3.58
CA SER A 1035 73.84 -61.18 -3.43
C SER A 1035 74.41 -60.63 -2.13
N PHE A 1036 75.31 -61.38 -1.51
CA PHE A 1036 76.07 -60.92 -0.35
C PHE A 1036 77.47 -61.52 -0.36
N THR A 1037 78.35 -60.92 0.44
CA THR A 1037 79.66 -61.47 0.77
C THR A 1037 79.78 -61.59 2.28
N THR A 1038 80.47 -62.61 2.75
CA THR A 1038 80.87 -62.75 4.15
C THR A 1038 82.37 -62.99 4.26
N MET A 1039 82.93 -62.77 5.44
CA MET A 1039 84.37 -62.94 5.70
C MET A 1039 84.78 -64.41 5.82
N SER A 1040 83.84 -65.31 6.12
CA SER A 1040 84.06 -66.74 6.30
C SER A 1040 82.76 -67.51 6.12
N ASP A 1041 82.84 -68.69 5.51
CA ASP A 1041 81.69 -69.60 5.29
C ASP A 1041 81.44 -70.47 6.54
N SER A 1042 82.16 -70.19 7.63
CA SER A 1042 82.06 -70.90 8.90
C SER A 1042 82.37 -69.96 10.06
N VAL A 1043 81.69 -70.16 11.18
CA VAL A 1043 81.85 -69.36 12.40
C VAL A 1043 81.79 -70.27 13.62
N CYS A 1044 82.60 -70.00 14.64
CA CYS A 1044 82.49 -70.72 15.91
C CYS A 1044 81.16 -70.38 16.59
N ILE A 1045 80.56 -71.35 17.29
CA ILE A 1045 79.35 -71.14 18.09
C ILE A 1045 79.52 -69.91 19.00
N ASN A 1046 78.47 -69.10 19.11
CA ASN A 1046 78.40 -67.84 19.87
C ASN A 1046 79.27 -66.68 19.31
N LYS A 1047 79.80 -66.81 18.09
CA LYS A 1047 80.42 -65.69 17.38
C LYS A 1047 79.48 -65.18 16.27
N PRO A 1048 79.31 -63.86 16.12
CA PRO A 1048 78.50 -63.30 15.05
C PRO A 1048 79.23 -63.42 13.70
N LEU A 1049 78.47 -63.74 12.65
CA LEU A 1049 78.92 -63.65 11.27
C LEU A 1049 78.28 -62.42 10.62
N SER A 1050 79.10 -61.62 9.94
CA SER A 1050 78.64 -60.42 9.22
C SER A 1050 78.41 -60.72 7.75
N PHE A 1051 77.27 -60.26 7.24
CA PHE A 1051 76.87 -60.37 5.85
C PHE A 1051 76.80 -58.97 5.24
N THR A 1052 77.69 -58.70 4.30
CA THR A 1052 77.69 -57.44 3.54
C THR A 1052 76.90 -57.65 2.28
N ASN A 1053 75.80 -56.91 2.13
CA ASN A 1053 74.98 -56.99 0.93
C ASN A 1053 75.72 -56.44 -0.29
N THR A 1054 75.71 -57.22 -1.36
CA THR A 1054 76.21 -56.86 -2.70
C THR A 1054 75.10 -56.95 -3.76
N SER A 1055 73.83 -57.06 -3.34
CA SER A 1055 72.67 -57.11 -4.22
C SER A 1055 72.59 -55.90 -5.13
N THR A 1056 72.18 -56.13 -6.37
CA THR A 1056 72.05 -55.09 -7.42
C THR A 1056 70.59 -54.94 -7.83
N GLY A 1057 70.18 -53.73 -8.20
CA GLY A 1057 68.80 -53.36 -8.50
C GLY A 1057 68.45 -51.97 -7.99
N ASP A 1058 67.31 -51.44 -8.45
CA ASP A 1058 66.79 -50.14 -8.01
C ASP A 1058 65.86 -50.32 -6.79
N ASP A 1059 65.84 -49.34 -5.88
CA ASP A 1059 64.89 -49.22 -4.75
C ASP A 1059 64.72 -50.51 -3.88
N ILE A 1060 65.84 -51.18 -3.60
CA ILE A 1060 65.89 -52.47 -2.92
C ILE A 1060 65.47 -52.34 -1.44
N LYS A 1061 64.48 -53.16 -1.04
CA LYS A 1061 64.23 -53.49 0.38
C LYS A 1061 64.93 -54.80 0.74
N TYR A 1062 65.53 -54.84 1.92
CA TYR A 1062 66.29 -56.00 2.39
C TYR A 1062 65.44 -56.82 3.34
N PHE A 1063 65.47 -58.13 3.14
CA PHE A 1063 64.89 -59.11 4.02
C PHE A 1063 65.92 -60.23 4.11
N TRP A 1064 66.50 -60.41 5.29
CA TRP A 1064 67.48 -61.47 5.56
C TRP A 1064 66.77 -62.58 6.29
N ASP A 1065 66.82 -63.76 5.70
CA ASP A 1065 66.51 -65.02 6.34
C ASP A 1065 67.85 -65.68 6.69
N LEU A 1066 68.18 -65.70 7.98
CA LEU A 1066 69.50 -66.11 8.49
C LEU A 1066 69.46 -67.48 9.17
N ASP A 1067 68.27 -68.07 9.32
CA ASP A 1067 68.08 -69.43 9.83
C ASP A 1067 67.36 -70.36 8.82
N ASN A 1068 67.02 -69.84 7.64
CA ASN A 1068 66.44 -70.54 6.49
C ASN A 1068 65.06 -71.15 6.78
N ASP A 1069 64.28 -70.52 7.65
CA ASP A 1069 62.93 -70.98 7.99
C ASP A 1069 61.83 -70.36 7.12
N LEU A 1070 62.12 -69.25 6.45
CA LEU A 1070 61.21 -68.45 5.62
C LEU A 1070 59.90 -68.01 6.31
N THR A 1071 59.79 -68.16 7.63
CA THR A 1071 58.63 -67.79 8.44
C THR A 1071 58.74 -66.38 8.98
N THR A 1072 59.97 -65.97 9.34
CA THR A 1072 60.30 -64.59 9.71
C THR A 1072 61.58 -64.13 9.01
N PHE A 1073 61.85 -62.82 9.05
CA PHE A 1073 63.11 -62.26 8.57
C PHE A 1073 63.83 -61.62 9.75
N GLU A 1074 65.03 -62.10 10.06
CA GLU A 1074 65.80 -61.75 11.24
C GLU A 1074 66.38 -60.34 11.13
N SER A 1075 66.49 -59.83 9.90
CA SER A 1075 66.89 -58.45 9.66
C SER A 1075 66.26 -57.87 8.39
N THR A 1076 65.95 -56.58 8.43
CA THR A 1076 65.57 -55.77 7.25
C THR A 1076 66.59 -54.68 6.93
N THR A 1077 67.76 -54.70 7.57
CA THR A 1077 68.82 -53.71 7.34
C THR A 1077 69.64 -54.03 6.09
N LYS A 1078 70.32 -53.02 5.52
CA LYS A 1078 71.12 -53.20 4.30
C LYS A 1078 72.18 -54.30 4.44
N ASN A 1079 72.85 -54.40 5.58
CA ASN A 1079 73.75 -55.50 5.93
C ASN A 1079 73.18 -56.23 7.14
N ALA A 1080 73.48 -57.51 7.31
CA ALA A 1080 73.04 -58.28 8.47
C ALA A 1080 74.22 -58.79 9.30
N ILE A 1081 73.98 -58.98 10.59
CA ILE A 1081 74.92 -59.63 11.51
C ILE A 1081 74.12 -60.66 12.29
N TRP A 1082 74.57 -61.91 12.27
CA TRP A 1082 73.85 -63.01 12.92
C TRP A 1082 74.79 -63.92 13.72
N PRO A 1083 74.55 -64.09 15.03
CA PRO A 1083 75.21 -65.12 15.82
C PRO A 1083 74.53 -66.48 15.68
N TYR A 1084 75.33 -67.53 15.45
CA TYR A 1084 74.86 -68.92 15.44
C TYR A 1084 75.14 -69.59 16.79
N TYR A 1085 74.10 -70.17 17.39
CA TYR A 1085 74.13 -70.67 18.78
C TYR A 1085 74.23 -72.20 18.88
N ALA A 1086 74.24 -72.93 17.77
CA ALA A 1086 74.35 -74.38 17.71
C ALA A 1086 75.22 -74.83 16.52
N THR A 1087 75.72 -76.07 16.54
CA THR A 1087 76.39 -76.68 15.38
C THR A 1087 75.38 -76.96 14.28
N GLY A 1088 75.71 -76.57 13.04
CA GLY A 1088 74.85 -76.75 11.86
C GLY A 1088 75.54 -76.28 10.59
N THR A 1089 74.93 -76.56 9.44
CA THR A 1089 75.36 -76.13 8.10
C THR A 1089 74.29 -75.27 7.45
#